data_AF-A0A6C0LTZ2-F1
#
_entry.id   AF-A0A6C0LTZ2-F1
#
_cell.length_a   1.000
_cell.length_b   1.000
_cell.length_c   1.000
_cell.angle_alpha   90.00
_cell.angle_beta   90.00
_cell.angle_gamma   90.00
#
_symmetry.space_group_name_H-M   'P 1'
#
loop_
_entity.id
_entity.type
_entity.pdbx_description
1 polymer ?
#
loop_
_entity_poly.entity_id
_entity_poly.type
_entity_poly.pdbx_seq_one_letter_code
_entity_poly.pdbx_strand_id
1 'polypeptide(L)'
;MTTTQQLSKYPDYYNSDNDAKQKQKQKHRTNPRYRGFDQTHFTAGDEEQFKQYMWVERTSIPKVTVPSICDTSSVFWEGYRNADRNVIMNTFHYIFHKFKKGIFVKIQDGKLRVFLPFSKANYTNEWSSVVNTNGFNRLAQDICEREGYRFNPKRVNGNTNGWYANGGIFRYEYPISEGDSNVGNVKNMLEELCEHENVPDSEFFINRRDFPILKRDGTEPYEQIWGEAKPLISHAHDKYLPILSMVTSDKFADVAIPNHNDWARVQVPEGKWFPKGVSRYEEVDTPWDKKCEKVVFRGASTGSGVTIKTNQRLKAVHLSQSCDVLDLGITSWNLRPRIIDGKIQTIDTHSLGFGLSPFMTSLEQSRYKYILHIEGHVAAFRLSNELAMGSVILIVQSRWKVWYSDKLVPFVHYIPVNEDLSDLLERVAWCKENDEKCRQIVGNARAFYDQYLSKSGILSELKSTICGLVHHVNMPLQEPGEHPLTRIIDIENAFINTKGRIVTIGIEKMINPPVDRTWGTLKGIEKVFDEKLVRDLKPLFTNKTSIIETGSLGGVFDIIRKSTTDEMKGREHRHEQFIGITSTNRLLQFIPNFAYVFGGNSTTLYTERIMGPTLHEWLISDKYTDAGFRLIITQLALALQMAQHECGFVHWDLTPWNVVLWSIPSVSEIDYKVSATKVISIRSNLIPVMIDYGKSKAIVNKTHHGFIHPFKTSTSQDLSTLILTSAKTLFGIGKRSVDIFLRFLHAPLHSRDIRGFLEQHGKYAEMTSSHRVLNTKFVPLDLVTYLKVDVIHKLSWKPFMNRGISRSMFESKHETIIYLRELKATCTSMYTRMVIDDALEYLGETTVRDIYSVSFEPPTPDSFDENNQRVRELLMLHPHHQTTSISFDYNKLQILHSNANYHTRMI
;
A
#
# COMPACT_ATOMS: atom_id res chain seq x y z
N MET A 1 4.50 -17.65 -14.65
CA MET A 1 3.48 -17.01 -13.78
C MET A 1 4.10 -15.84 -13.07
N THR A 2 3.37 -14.74 -12.94
CA THR A 2 3.80 -13.52 -12.23
C THR A 2 3.46 -13.60 -10.73
N THR A 3 4.04 -12.70 -9.93
CA THR A 3 3.73 -12.53 -8.49
C THR A 3 2.23 -12.41 -8.16
N THR A 4 1.48 -11.83 -9.09
CA THR A 4 0.04 -11.51 -8.98
C THR A 4 -0.88 -12.52 -9.66
N GLN A 5 -0.38 -13.48 -10.45
CA GLN A 5 -1.23 -14.38 -11.25
C GLN A 5 -2.23 -15.18 -10.40
N GLN A 6 -1.80 -15.63 -9.23
CA GLN A 6 -2.64 -16.32 -8.22
C GLN A 6 -3.76 -15.45 -7.62
N LEU A 7 -3.76 -14.14 -7.86
CA LEU A 7 -4.75 -13.17 -7.39
C LEU A 7 -5.70 -12.69 -8.51
N SER A 8 -5.39 -13.00 -9.78
CA SER A 8 -6.26 -12.74 -10.93
C SER A 8 -7.49 -13.66 -10.88
N LYS A 9 -8.65 -13.13 -11.27
CA LYS A 9 -9.95 -13.84 -11.22
C LYS A 9 -10.59 -14.10 -12.58
N TYR A 10 -9.89 -13.70 -13.64
CA TYR A 10 -10.34 -13.69 -15.02
C TYR A 10 -9.17 -14.05 -15.92
N PRO A 11 -9.42 -14.66 -17.09
CA PRO A 11 -8.41 -14.72 -18.14
C PRO A 11 -8.20 -13.32 -18.75
N ASP A 12 -7.08 -13.15 -19.44
CA ASP A 12 -6.68 -11.88 -20.03
C ASP A 12 -7.40 -11.60 -21.36
N TYR A 13 -7.79 -12.67 -22.06
CA TYR A 13 -8.60 -12.70 -23.27
C TYR A 13 -9.66 -13.80 -23.20
N TYR A 14 -10.56 -13.84 -24.19
CA TYR A 14 -11.67 -14.78 -24.32
C TYR A 14 -11.75 -15.35 -25.73
N ASN A 15 -12.40 -16.50 -25.89
CA ASN A 15 -12.50 -17.21 -27.17
C ASN A 15 -13.56 -16.58 -28.11
N SER A 16 -14.35 -15.60 -27.63
CA SER A 16 -15.28 -14.85 -28.47
C SER A 16 -15.46 -13.40 -27.99
N ASP A 17 -15.83 -12.53 -28.93
CA ASP A 17 -16.25 -11.14 -28.70
C ASP A 17 -17.43 -11.05 -27.72
N ASN A 18 -18.39 -11.98 -27.82
CA ASN A 18 -19.55 -12.04 -26.93
C ASN A 18 -19.15 -12.36 -25.48
N ASP A 19 -18.23 -13.29 -25.26
CA ASP A 19 -17.74 -13.64 -23.92
C ASP A 19 -16.98 -12.46 -23.29
N ALA A 20 -16.10 -11.81 -24.07
CA ALA A 20 -15.39 -10.61 -23.63
C ALA A 20 -16.37 -9.48 -23.24
N LYS A 21 -17.38 -9.22 -24.07
CA LYS A 21 -18.44 -8.22 -23.82
C LYS A 21 -19.33 -8.56 -22.63
N GLN A 22 -19.63 -9.84 -22.38
CA GLN A 22 -20.38 -10.26 -21.20
C GLN A 22 -19.56 -10.15 -19.93
N LYS A 23 -18.32 -10.65 -19.92
CA LYS A 23 -17.45 -10.65 -18.73
C LYS A 23 -17.03 -9.24 -18.31
N GLN A 24 -16.93 -8.29 -19.25
CA GLN A 24 -16.78 -6.86 -18.93
C GLN A 24 -17.88 -6.31 -17.99
N LYS A 25 -19.09 -6.89 -17.99
CA LYS A 25 -20.21 -6.49 -17.12
C LYS A 25 -20.14 -7.12 -15.73
N GLN A 26 -19.53 -8.31 -15.61
CA GLN A 26 -19.39 -9.04 -14.36
C GLN A 26 -18.07 -8.64 -13.68
N LYS A 27 -18.09 -7.65 -12.77
CA LYS A 27 -16.91 -7.25 -11.98
C LYS A 27 -16.82 -7.97 -10.63
N HIS A 28 -15.63 -8.36 -10.23
CA HIS A 28 -15.31 -8.99 -8.94
C HIS A 28 -14.20 -8.22 -8.25
N ARG A 29 -14.28 -8.12 -6.92
CA ARG A 29 -13.24 -7.51 -6.08
C ARG A 29 -11.94 -8.32 -6.17
N THR A 30 -10.90 -7.79 -6.80
CA THR A 30 -9.58 -8.46 -6.91
C THR A 30 -8.64 -8.03 -5.80
N ASN A 31 -8.63 -6.76 -5.40
CA ASN A 31 -7.89 -6.32 -4.23
C ASN A 31 -8.74 -6.50 -2.95
N PRO A 32 -8.36 -7.38 -2.00
CA PRO A 32 -9.16 -7.67 -0.81
C PRO A 32 -9.06 -6.57 0.26
N ARG A 33 -8.07 -5.67 0.17
CA ARG A 33 -7.85 -4.53 1.10
C ARG A 33 -8.81 -3.37 0.80
N TYR A 34 -8.96 -2.97 -0.46
CA TYR A 34 -9.75 -1.80 -0.86
C TYR A 34 -11.13 -2.16 -1.46
N ARG A 35 -12.16 -1.38 -1.13
CA ARG A 35 -13.53 -1.54 -1.65
C ARG A 35 -13.68 -0.67 -2.90
N GLY A 36 -14.25 -1.18 -3.99
CA GLY A 36 -14.31 -0.49 -5.29
C GLY A 36 -13.20 -0.88 -6.28
N PHE A 37 -12.24 -1.72 -5.85
CA PHE A 37 -11.21 -2.34 -6.71
C PHE A 37 -11.78 -3.61 -7.35
N ASP A 38 -12.82 -3.39 -8.16
CA ASP A 38 -13.61 -4.43 -8.80
C ASP A 38 -13.18 -4.52 -10.27
N GLN A 39 -12.16 -5.33 -10.53
CA GLN A 39 -11.33 -5.35 -11.76
C GLN A 39 -11.09 -6.80 -12.20
N THR A 40 -10.51 -7.01 -13.38
CA THR A 40 -10.06 -8.35 -13.85
C THR A 40 -8.80 -8.83 -13.13
N HIS A 41 -7.82 -7.93 -13.02
CA HIS A 41 -6.51 -8.15 -12.44
C HIS A 41 -6.45 -7.70 -10.97
N PHE A 42 -5.53 -8.27 -10.19
CA PHE A 42 -5.08 -7.61 -8.96
C PHE A 42 -4.46 -6.24 -9.29
N THR A 43 -4.67 -5.26 -8.42
CA THR A 43 -4.12 -3.90 -8.56
C THR A 43 -3.73 -3.40 -7.18
N ALA A 44 -2.46 -3.06 -6.96
CA ALA A 44 -1.99 -2.53 -5.68
C ALA A 44 -2.64 -1.17 -5.39
N GLY A 45 -3.22 -1.01 -4.20
CA GLY A 45 -3.95 0.20 -3.79
C GLY A 45 -3.12 1.17 -2.93
N ASP A 46 -1.99 0.69 -2.42
CA ASP A 46 -1.04 1.37 -1.53
C ASP A 46 0.42 0.94 -1.83
N GLU A 47 1.37 1.62 -1.18
CA GLU A 47 2.80 1.38 -1.33
C GLU A 47 3.28 0.08 -0.67
N GLU A 48 2.60 -0.42 0.38
CA GLU A 48 2.95 -1.69 1.02
C GLU A 48 2.65 -2.86 0.08
N GLN A 49 1.47 -2.85 -0.56
CA GLN A 49 1.12 -3.80 -1.62
C GLN A 49 2.04 -3.66 -2.84
N PHE A 50 2.46 -2.44 -3.19
CA PHE A 50 3.44 -2.27 -4.28
C PHE A 50 4.77 -2.95 -3.94
N LYS A 51 5.37 -2.60 -2.80
CA LYS A 51 6.63 -3.18 -2.30
C LYS A 51 6.55 -4.70 -2.11
N GLN A 52 5.41 -5.22 -1.66
CA GLN A 52 5.17 -6.65 -1.50
C GLN A 52 5.16 -7.41 -2.85
N TYR A 53 4.45 -6.91 -3.86
CA TYR A 53 4.22 -7.66 -5.11
C TYR A 53 5.16 -7.27 -6.27
N MET A 54 5.97 -6.22 -6.12
CA MET A 54 7.03 -5.86 -7.08
C MET A 54 8.27 -6.76 -6.99
N TRP A 55 8.44 -7.47 -5.87
CA TRP A 55 9.64 -8.26 -5.60
C TRP A 55 9.47 -9.73 -6.04
N VAL A 56 10.54 -10.28 -6.59
CA VAL A 56 10.72 -11.68 -6.96
C VAL A 56 12.14 -12.07 -6.56
N GLU A 57 12.32 -13.30 -6.06
CA GLU A 57 13.66 -13.81 -5.80
C GLU A 57 14.42 -14.11 -7.10
N ARG A 58 15.67 -13.65 -7.18
CA ARG A 58 16.59 -13.98 -8.28
C ARG A 58 17.54 -15.08 -7.83
N THR A 59 17.62 -16.15 -8.63
CA THR A 59 18.53 -17.29 -8.46
C THR A 59 19.60 -17.37 -9.55
N SER A 60 19.52 -16.50 -10.57
CA SER A 60 20.30 -16.50 -11.81
C SER A 60 20.93 -15.13 -12.06
N ILE A 61 22.19 -15.07 -12.46
CA ILE A 61 22.90 -13.80 -12.78
C ILE A 61 22.11 -13.01 -13.85
N PRO A 62 21.97 -11.67 -13.74
CA PRO A 62 21.24 -10.86 -14.71
C PRO A 62 21.63 -11.07 -16.17
N LYS A 63 20.65 -11.38 -17.02
CA LYS A 63 20.82 -11.47 -18.47
C LYS A 63 20.72 -10.09 -19.13
N VAL A 64 21.75 -9.27 -18.92
CA VAL A 64 21.87 -7.92 -19.49
C VAL A 64 22.39 -7.95 -20.94
N THR A 65 22.83 -9.11 -21.44
CA THR A 65 23.39 -9.26 -22.79
C THR A 65 22.34 -9.00 -23.86
N VAL A 66 22.36 -7.79 -24.41
CA VAL A 66 21.55 -7.38 -25.56
C VAL A 66 21.92 -8.30 -26.75
N PRO A 67 20.94 -8.97 -27.39
CA PRO A 67 21.20 -9.74 -28.61
C PRO A 67 21.82 -8.86 -29.70
N SER A 68 22.83 -9.37 -30.42
CA SER A 68 23.61 -8.64 -31.42
C SER A 68 22.83 -8.12 -32.64
N ILE A 69 21.52 -8.39 -32.70
CA ILE A 69 20.58 -8.00 -33.76
C ILE A 69 19.67 -6.84 -33.28
N CYS A 70 19.65 -6.51 -31.99
CA CYS A 70 18.86 -5.40 -31.47
C CYS A 70 19.51 -4.05 -31.83
N ASP A 71 18.74 -3.17 -32.46
CA ASP A 71 19.16 -1.81 -32.79
C ASP A 71 19.30 -0.94 -31.53
N THR A 72 20.49 -0.36 -31.34
CA THR A 72 20.83 0.53 -30.23
C THR A 72 20.92 2.01 -30.64
N SER A 73 20.58 2.36 -31.87
CA SER A 73 20.59 3.75 -32.39
C SER A 73 19.53 4.67 -31.76
N SER A 74 18.54 4.09 -31.06
CA SER A 74 17.45 4.83 -30.41
C SER A 74 17.95 5.77 -29.31
N VAL A 75 17.79 7.07 -29.50
CA VAL A 75 18.20 8.12 -28.55
C VAL A 75 17.12 8.31 -27.48
N PHE A 76 17.31 7.68 -26.32
CA PHE A 76 16.45 7.86 -25.15
C PHE A 76 16.85 9.08 -24.30
N TRP A 77 15.95 9.54 -23.43
CA TRP A 77 16.20 10.69 -22.55
C TRP A 77 17.32 10.39 -21.53
N GLU A 78 18.21 11.36 -21.31
CA GLU A 78 19.41 11.18 -20.49
C GLU A 78 19.10 11.00 -18.99
N GLY A 79 17.97 11.52 -18.50
CA GLY A 79 17.48 11.30 -17.13
C GLY A 79 17.05 9.85 -16.81
N TYR A 80 17.17 8.93 -17.78
CA TYR A 80 17.08 7.49 -17.58
C TYR A 80 18.45 6.80 -17.37
N ARG A 81 19.59 7.45 -17.63
CA ARG A 81 20.92 6.82 -17.50
C ARG A 81 21.39 6.65 -16.06
N ASN A 82 22.18 5.61 -15.84
CA ASN A 82 22.88 5.35 -14.57
C ASN A 82 21.89 5.37 -13.39
N ALA A 83 20.73 4.73 -13.57
CA ALA A 83 19.70 4.61 -12.54
C ALA A 83 20.19 3.70 -11.40
N ASP A 84 19.72 3.94 -10.18
CA ASP A 84 20.00 3.10 -9.02
C ASP A 84 18.73 2.35 -8.54
N ARG A 85 18.84 1.60 -7.43
CA ARG A 85 17.70 0.87 -6.83
C ARG A 85 16.71 1.74 -6.05
N ASN A 86 16.96 3.04 -5.93
CA ASN A 86 16.01 4.02 -5.38
C ASN A 86 15.13 4.60 -6.50
N VAL A 87 15.68 4.73 -7.72
CA VAL A 87 14.97 5.24 -8.92
C VAL A 87 13.67 4.47 -9.23
N ILE A 88 13.59 3.16 -8.94
CA ILE A 88 12.34 2.37 -9.06
C ILE A 88 11.24 2.95 -8.15
N MET A 89 11.58 3.30 -6.91
CA MET A 89 10.64 3.91 -5.96
C MET A 89 10.33 5.36 -6.29
N ASN A 90 11.30 6.13 -6.82
CA ASN A 90 11.08 7.49 -7.31
C ASN A 90 10.02 7.52 -8.42
N THR A 91 10.17 6.67 -9.46
CA THR A 91 9.16 6.57 -10.53
C THR A 91 7.84 6.01 -10.03
N PHE A 92 7.83 5.04 -9.10
CA PHE A 92 6.58 4.60 -8.47
C PHE A 92 5.88 5.77 -7.77
N HIS A 93 6.56 6.50 -6.89
CA HIS A 93 5.99 7.64 -6.16
C HIS A 93 5.46 8.70 -7.11
N TYR A 94 6.22 9.05 -8.15
CA TYR A 94 5.80 9.96 -9.23
C TYR A 94 4.45 9.55 -9.85
N ILE A 95 4.37 8.34 -10.43
CA ILE A 95 3.16 7.85 -11.12
C ILE A 95 2.01 7.64 -10.13
N PHE A 96 2.29 7.09 -8.95
CA PHE A 96 1.30 6.73 -7.94
C PHE A 96 0.70 7.95 -7.24
N HIS A 97 1.48 9.00 -6.98
CA HIS A 97 1.01 10.21 -6.30
C HIS A 97 0.50 11.29 -7.25
N LYS A 98 1.16 11.56 -8.40
CA LYS A 98 0.69 12.58 -9.35
C LYS A 98 -0.35 12.04 -10.34
N PHE A 99 -0.13 10.85 -10.92
CA PHE A 99 -0.96 10.31 -12.01
C PHE A 99 -1.93 9.19 -11.59
N LYS A 100 -2.00 8.90 -10.29
CA LYS A 100 -2.81 7.88 -9.61
C LYS A 100 -2.42 6.42 -9.92
N LYS A 101 -2.14 6.07 -11.18
CA LYS A 101 -2.13 4.68 -11.64
C LYS A 101 -1.17 4.41 -12.80
N GLY A 102 -0.60 3.21 -12.80
CA GLY A 102 0.34 2.69 -13.79
C GLY A 102 0.42 1.16 -13.70
N ILE A 103 1.44 0.58 -14.33
CA ILE A 103 1.83 -0.83 -14.20
C ILE A 103 3.35 -0.86 -13.99
N PHE A 104 3.85 -1.68 -13.06
CA PHE A 104 5.26 -2.03 -12.97
C PHE A 104 5.50 -3.41 -13.60
N VAL A 105 6.59 -3.54 -14.37
CA VAL A 105 6.94 -4.73 -15.14
C VAL A 105 8.36 -5.16 -14.79
N LYS A 106 8.55 -6.47 -14.59
CA LYS A 106 9.87 -7.13 -14.50
C LYS A 106 9.89 -8.32 -15.46
N ILE A 107 10.72 -8.24 -16.48
CA ILE A 107 11.11 -9.38 -17.31
C ILE A 107 12.42 -9.93 -16.74
N GLN A 108 12.46 -11.23 -16.49
CA GLN A 108 13.64 -11.90 -15.95
C GLN A 108 13.65 -13.36 -16.41
N ASP A 109 14.83 -13.88 -16.78
CA ASP A 109 15.05 -15.24 -17.30
C ASP A 109 14.27 -15.50 -18.61
N GLY A 110 14.08 -14.45 -19.44
CA GLY A 110 13.25 -14.49 -20.64
C GLY A 110 11.75 -14.69 -20.36
N LYS A 111 11.26 -14.29 -19.18
CA LYS A 111 9.87 -14.48 -18.76
C LYS A 111 9.32 -13.24 -18.07
N LEU A 112 8.02 -12.96 -18.25
CA LEU A 112 7.30 -11.97 -17.45
C LEU A 112 7.17 -12.48 -16.01
N ARG A 113 7.96 -11.93 -15.08
CA ARG A 113 8.02 -12.35 -13.66
C ARG A 113 7.22 -11.42 -12.76
N VAL A 114 7.14 -10.14 -13.07
CA VAL A 114 6.21 -9.19 -12.43
C VAL A 114 5.38 -8.49 -13.49
N PHE A 115 4.07 -8.48 -13.27
CA PHE A 115 3.13 -7.60 -13.94
C PHE A 115 2.18 -7.06 -12.87
N LEU A 116 2.44 -5.84 -12.41
CA LEU A 116 1.81 -5.25 -11.23
C LEU A 116 1.11 -3.93 -11.59
N PRO A 117 -0.17 -3.96 -11.99
CA PRO A 117 -1.00 -2.77 -12.01
C PRO A 117 -1.09 -2.15 -10.62
N PHE A 118 -1.10 -0.82 -10.54
CA PHE A 118 -1.31 -0.09 -9.29
C PHE A 118 -2.23 1.12 -9.50
N SER A 119 -2.96 1.52 -8.45
CA SER A 119 -3.85 2.67 -8.46
C SER A 119 -4.05 3.19 -7.03
N LYS A 120 -3.59 4.40 -6.71
CA LYS A 120 -3.66 4.97 -5.35
C LYS A 120 -5.12 5.04 -4.87
N ALA A 121 -5.47 4.25 -3.85
CA ALA A 121 -6.86 4.15 -3.39
C ALA A 121 -7.36 5.49 -2.85
N ASN A 122 -6.63 6.05 -1.88
CA ASN A 122 -6.84 7.39 -1.34
C ASN A 122 -5.97 8.38 -2.13
N TYR A 123 -6.39 8.67 -3.37
CA TYR A 123 -5.70 9.62 -4.24
C TYR A 123 -6.08 11.07 -3.90
N THR A 124 -5.11 11.96 -4.04
CA THR A 124 -5.23 13.40 -3.86
C THR A 124 -4.46 14.05 -5.01
N ASN A 125 -5.10 14.92 -5.80
CA ASN A 125 -4.43 15.75 -6.79
C ASN A 125 -3.88 17.03 -6.15
N GLU A 126 -3.03 17.72 -6.91
CA GLU A 126 -2.32 18.93 -6.49
C GLU A 126 -2.80 20.19 -7.23
N TRP A 127 -3.73 20.03 -8.19
CA TRP A 127 -4.16 21.08 -9.13
C TRP A 127 -5.54 21.68 -8.82
N SER A 128 -6.29 21.13 -7.86
CA SER A 128 -7.64 21.63 -7.54
C SER A 128 -7.68 23.09 -7.03
N SER A 129 -6.54 23.63 -6.61
CA SER A 129 -6.35 25.03 -6.23
C SER A 129 -6.17 25.98 -7.43
N VAL A 130 -5.80 25.48 -8.61
CA VAL A 130 -5.62 26.28 -9.85
C VAL A 130 -6.77 26.12 -10.85
N VAL A 131 -7.80 25.35 -10.49
CA VAL A 131 -8.98 25.10 -11.33
C VAL A 131 -10.22 25.69 -10.68
N ASN A 132 -10.90 26.59 -11.38
CA ASN A 132 -12.17 27.15 -10.95
C ASN A 132 -13.30 26.11 -11.10
N THR A 133 -13.69 25.51 -9.98
CA THR A 133 -14.76 24.49 -9.89
C THR A 133 -16.16 25.08 -9.63
N ASN A 134 -16.28 26.42 -9.53
CA ASN A 134 -17.55 27.07 -9.23
C ASN A 134 -18.61 26.79 -10.31
N GLY A 135 -19.79 26.38 -9.87
CA GLY A 135 -20.88 26.01 -10.77
C GLY A 135 -20.74 24.65 -11.46
N PHE A 136 -19.69 23.86 -11.18
CA PHE A 136 -19.47 22.57 -11.84
C PHE A 136 -20.66 21.62 -11.77
N ASN A 137 -21.41 21.58 -10.66
CA ASN A 137 -22.63 20.76 -10.56
C ASN A 137 -23.71 21.12 -11.60
N ARG A 138 -23.80 22.40 -12.03
CA ARG A 138 -24.73 22.82 -13.11
C ARG A 138 -24.25 22.34 -14.47
N LEU A 139 -22.94 22.40 -14.73
CA LEU A 139 -22.34 21.87 -15.96
C LEU A 139 -22.45 20.33 -16.03
N ALA A 140 -22.24 19.64 -14.91
CA ALA A 140 -22.42 18.19 -14.82
C ALA A 140 -23.89 17.77 -14.96
N GLN A 141 -24.83 18.64 -14.55
CA GLN A 141 -26.26 18.44 -14.80
C GLN A 141 -26.60 18.61 -16.29
N ASP A 142 -26.19 19.72 -16.92
CA ASP A 142 -26.34 19.98 -18.37
C ASP A 142 -25.82 18.80 -19.22
N ILE A 143 -24.60 18.34 -18.93
CA ILE A 143 -23.99 17.21 -19.64
C ILE A 143 -24.81 15.93 -19.45
N CYS A 144 -25.26 15.63 -18.23
CA CYS A 144 -26.12 14.47 -17.99
C CYS A 144 -27.44 14.57 -18.78
N GLU A 145 -28.11 15.72 -18.73
CA GLU A 145 -29.39 15.93 -19.43
C GLU A 145 -29.22 15.82 -20.95
N ARG A 146 -28.14 16.38 -21.52
CA ARG A 146 -27.79 16.28 -22.95
C ARG A 146 -27.30 14.89 -23.39
N GLU A 147 -26.75 14.09 -22.49
CA GLU A 147 -26.43 12.66 -22.72
C GLU A 147 -27.65 11.73 -22.45
N GLY A 148 -28.81 12.27 -22.06
CA GLY A 148 -30.02 11.48 -21.77
C GLY A 148 -30.00 10.74 -20.43
N TYR A 149 -29.13 11.15 -19.51
CA TYR A 149 -28.97 10.56 -18.18
C TYR A 149 -29.53 11.44 -17.06
N ARG A 150 -30.16 10.82 -16.06
CA ARG A 150 -30.61 11.53 -14.85
C ARG A 150 -29.40 11.95 -14.01
N PHE A 151 -29.17 13.27 -13.89
CA PHE A 151 -28.17 13.81 -12.96
C PHE A 151 -28.43 13.39 -11.50
N ASN A 152 -27.35 13.16 -10.75
CA ASN A 152 -27.42 12.85 -9.33
C ASN A 152 -26.20 13.47 -8.60
N PRO A 153 -26.38 14.56 -7.83
CA PRO A 153 -25.26 15.25 -7.18
C PRO A 153 -24.54 14.38 -6.13
N LYS A 154 -25.20 13.34 -5.57
CA LYS A 154 -24.56 12.38 -4.65
C LYS A 154 -23.54 11.46 -5.36
N ARG A 155 -23.47 11.51 -6.70
CA ARG A 155 -22.46 10.83 -7.52
C ARG A 155 -21.34 11.75 -8.00
N VAL A 156 -21.34 13.03 -7.61
CA VAL A 156 -20.21 13.94 -7.76
C VAL A 156 -19.39 13.90 -6.46
N ASN A 157 -18.08 13.72 -6.57
CA ASN A 157 -17.18 13.80 -5.43
C ASN A 157 -17.02 15.28 -5.02
N GLY A 158 -17.66 15.69 -3.92
CA GLY A 158 -17.56 17.07 -3.41
C GLY A 158 -16.16 17.48 -2.96
N ASN A 159 -15.26 16.51 -2.70
CA ASN A 159 -13.84 16.79 -2.51
C ASN A 159 -13.12 16.82 -3.87
N THR A 160 -12.93 18.02 -4.41
CA THR A 160 -12.23 18.29 -5.67
C THR A 160 -10.81 17.71 -5.69
N ASN A 161 -10.10 17.72 -4.57
CA ASN A 161 -8.77 17.12 -4.45
C ASN A 161 -8.81 15.60 -4.71
N GLY A 162 -9.95 14.93 -4.56
CA GLY A 162 -10.12 13.51 -4.90
C GLY A 162 -10.35 13.23 -6.40
N TRP A 163 -10.53 14.24 -7.23
CA TRP A 163 -10.65 14.10 -8.68
C TRP A 163 -9.30 13.75 -9.32
N TYR A 164 -9.28 13.05 -10.46
CA TYR A 164 -8.03 12.71 -11.14
C TYR A 164 -8.05 12.98 -12.64
N ALA A 165 -6.92 13.44 -13.18
CA ALA A 165 -6.77 13.93 -14.56
C ALA A 165 -6.24 12.87 -15.55
N ASN A 166 -6.26 13.23 -16.83
CA ASN A 166 -5.76 12.52 -18.03
C ASN A 166 -5.61 13.59 -19.13
N GLY A 167 -4.48 14.31 -19.14
CA GLY A 167 -4.41 15.64 -19.73
C GLY A 167 -5.45 16.56 -19.07
N GLY A 168 -6.03 17.48 -19.85
CA GLY A 168 -7.11 18.37 -19.39
C GLY A 168 -8.45 17.67 -19.03
N ILE A 169 -8.62 16.38 -19.29
CA ILE A 169 -9.85 15.64 -18.91
C ILE A 169 -9.71 15.12 -17.48
N PHE A 170 -10.75 15.24 -16.66
CA PHE A 170 -10.75 14.71 -15.30
C PHE A 170 -11.96 13.82 -14.99
N ARG A 171 -11.84 13.07 -13.90
CA ARG A 171 -12.82 12.14 -13.35
C ARG A 171 -13.21 12.59 -11.95
N TYR A 172 -14.51 12.73 -11.73
CA TYR A 172 -15.14 13.37 -10.57
C TYR A 172 -16.17 12.48 -9.87
N GLU A 173 -16.31 11.21 -10.28
CA GLU A 173 -17.41 10.36 -9.84
C GLU A 173 -17.22 9.81 -8.42
N TYR A 174 -18.34 9.71 -7.69
CA TYR A 174 -18.41 9.13 -6.36
C TYR A 174 -19.43 7.97 -6.28
N PRO A 175 -19.10 6.83 -5.63
CA PRO A 175 -17.73 6.42 -5.28
C PRO A 175 -16.88 6.22 -6.55
N ILE A 176 -15.56 6.36 -6.41
CA ILE A 176 -14.63 6.15 -7.52
C ILE A 176 -14.70 4.68 -7.97
N SER A 177 -15.05 4.46 -9.24
CA SER A 177 -14.98 3.15 -9.87
C SER A 177 -13.61 2.96 -10.53
N GLU A 178 -12.85 1.97 -10.06
CA GLU A 178 -11.56 1.63 -10.67
C GLU A 178 -11.72 0.84 -11.97
N GLY A 179 -10.82 1.17 -12.90
CA GLY A 179 -10.86 0.74 -14.29
C GLY A 179 -9.57 0.04 -14.70
N ASP A 180 -9.76 -1.09 -15.35
CA ASP A 180 -8.77 -2.10 -15.74
C ASP A 180 -8.72 -2.31 -17.26
N SER A 181 -9.38 -1.43 -18.02
CA SER A 181 -9.32 -1.44 -19.48
C SER A 181 -7.88 -1.46 -19.98
N ASN A 182 -7.67 -2.28 -21.01
CA ASN A 182 -6.42 -2.50 -21.73
C ASN A 182 -5.31 -3.21 -20.95
N VAL A 183 -5.54 -3.57 -19.68
CA VAL A 183 -4.53 -4.26 -18.85
C VAL A 183 -4.25 -5.68 -19.37
N GLY A 184 -5.27 -6.44 -19.74
CA GLY A 184 -5.12 -7.78 -20.33
C GLY A 184 -4.38 -7.76 -21.68
N ASN A 185 -4.65 -6.77 -22.54
CA ASN A 185 -3.95 -6.58 -23.81
C ASN A 185 -2.44 -6.41 -23.58
N VAL A 186 -2.05 -5.49 -22.68
CA VAL A 186 -0.64 -5.21 -22.39
C VAL A 186 0.04 -6.40 -21.68
N LYS A 187 -0.68 -7.13 -20.83
CA LYS A 187 -0.15 -8.34 -20.19
C LYS A 187 0.16 -9.44 -21.23
N ASN A 188 -0.83 -9.81 -22.05
CA ASN A 188 -0.65 -10.86 -23.04
C ASN A 188 0.40 -10.46 -24.09
N MET A 189 0.45 -9.20 -24.54
CA MET A 189 1.50 -8.70 -25.44
C MET A 189 2.92 -8.90 -24.88
N LEU A 190 3.12 -8.68 -23.57
CA LEU A 190 4.40 -8.92 -22.90
C LEU A 190 4.69 -10.41 -22.66
N GLU A 191 3.66 -11.24 -22.49
CA GLU A 191 3.82 -12.69 -22.37
C GLU A 191 4.21 -13.33 -23.70
N GLU A 192 3.55 -12.97 -24.81
CA GLU A 192 3.87 -13.51 -26.14
C GLU A 192 5.20 -12.97 -26.67
N LEU A 193 5.59 -11.75 -26.26
CA LEU A 193 6.96 -11.26 -26.42
C LEU A 193 7.98 -12.17 -25.71
N CYS A 194 7.74 -12.54 -24.45
CA CYS A 194 8.64 -13.43 -23.72
C CYS A 194 8.62 -14.88 -24.23
N GLU A 195 7.54 -15.32 -24.88
CA GLU A 195 7.38 -16.67 -25.42
C GLU A 195 8.02 -16.84 -26.80
N HIS A 196 7.98 -15.80 -27.64
CA HIS A 196 8.50 -15.85 -29.01
C HIS A 196 9.84 -15.14 -29.21
N GLU A 197 10.22 -14.19 -28.35
CA GLU A 197 11.44 -13.38 -28.50
C GLU A 197 12.41 -13.53 -27.33
N ASN A 198 13.71 -13.56 -27.63
CA ASN A 198 14.75 -13.48 -26.61
C ASN A 198 14.89 -12.02 -26.12
N VAL A 199 14.19 -11.68 -25.04
CA VAL A 199 14.20 -10.35 -24.40
C VAL A 199 15.19 -10.33 -23.23
N PRO A 200 16.04 -9.29 -23.08
CA PRO A 200 16.92 -9.15 -21.92
C PRO A 200 16.15 -8.89 -20.61
N ASP A 201 16.80 -9.22 -19.49
CA ASP A 201 16.27 -8.92 -18.16
C ASP A 201 16.07 -7.39 -18.02
N SER A 202 14.88 -6.96 -17.60
CA SER A 202 14.48 -5.55 -17.64
C SER A 202 13.40 -5.18 -16.63
N GLU A 203 13.47 -3.96 -16.09
CA GLU A 203 12.50 -3.39 -15.15
C GLU A 203 12.06 -2.00 -15.64
N PHE A 204 10.74 -1.78 -15.75
CA PHE A 204 10.19 -0.52 -16.27
C PHE A 204 8.73 -0.30 -15.82
N PHE A 205 8.23 0.91 -16.04
CA PHE A 205 6.83 1.26 -15.81
C PHE A 205 6.07 1.42 -17.13
N ILE A 206 4.80 1.02 -17.15
CA ILE A 206 3.88 1.35 -18.23
C ILE A 206 2.81 2.32 -17.70
N ASN A 207 2.68 3.45 -18.37
CA ASN A 207 1.63 4.44 -18.16
C ASN A 207 0.26 3.85 -18.54
N ARG A 208 -0.78 4.17 -17.76
CA ARG A 208 -2.17 3.74 -18.02
C ARG A 208 -3.07 4.89 -18.50
N ARG A 209 -2.47 5.97 -19.00
CA ARG A 209 -3.12 7.18 -19.50
C ARG A 209 -2.97 7.29 -21.02
N ASP A 210 -3.86 8.05 -21.63
CA ASP A 210 -3.77 8.33 -23.07
C ASP A 210 -2.67 9.38 -23.33
N PHE A 211 -2.52 10.34 -22.41
CA PHE A 211 -1.45 11.31 -22.39
C PHE A 211 -0.16 10.72 -21.78
N PRO A 212 1.02 11.01 -22.35
CA PRO A 212 2.30 10.80 -21.69
C PRO A 212 2.41 11.64 -20.41
N ILE A 213 3.30 11.26 -19.49
CA ILE A 213 3.28 11.75 -18.10
C ILE A 213 4.61 12.27 -17.55
N LEU A 214 5.71 12.26 -18.31
CA LEU A 214 7.01 12.81 -17.91
C LEU A 214 7.62 13.65 -19.04
N LYS A 215 7.75 14.97 -18.84
CA LYS A 215 8.46 15.85 -19.77
C LYS A 215 9.97 15.80 -19.61
N ARG A 216 10.71 16.06 -20.70
CA ARG A 216 12.19 16.10 -20.72
C ARG A 216 12.78 17.33 -20.00
N ASP A 217 11.98 18.37 -19.81
CA ASP A 217 12.35 19.71 -19.33
C ASP A 217 12.07 19.94 -17.82
N GLY A 218 11.51 18.95 -17.11
CA GLY A 218 11.14 19.08 -15.70
C GLY A 218 9.90 19.95 -15.42
N THR A 219 9.08 20.24 -16.44
CA THR A 219 7.77 20.90 -16.26
C THR A 219 6.62 19.89 -16.09
N GLU A 220 5.48 20.35 -15.58
CA GLU A 220 4.27 19.53 -15.43
C GLU A 220 3.73 19.09 -16.82
N PRO A 221 3.35 17.81 -17.00
CA PRO A 221 2.97 17.27 -18.31
C PRO A 221 1.58 17.69 -18.80
N TYR A 222 0.66 17.99 -17.88
CA TYR A 222 -0.74 18.31 -18.21
C TYR A 222 -0.89 19.83 -18.44
N GLU A 223 -0.37 20.28 -19.57
CA GLU A 223 -0.29 21.70 -19.98
C GLU A 223 -1.65 22.42 -19.93
N GLN A 224 -2.78 21.72 -20.16
CA GLN A 224 -4.12 22.32 -20.09
C GLN A 224 -4.58 22.67 -18.66
N ILE A 225 -3.92 22.11 -17.64
CA ILE A 225 -4.19 22.36 -16.22
C ILE A 225 -3.20 23.37 -15.66
N TRP A 226 -1.94 23.29 -16.08
CA TRP A 226 -0.82 24.00 -15.46
C TRP A 226 -0.21 25.15 -16.29
N GLY A 227 -0.54 25.24 -17.58
CA GLY A 227 0.24 25.99 -18.57
C GLY A 227 1.48 25.21 -19.04
N GLU A 228 2.10 25.63 -20.14
CA GLU A 228 3.22 24.87 -20.74
C GLU A 228 4.49 24.86 -19.88
N ALA A 229 4.78 25.96 -19.19
CA ALA A 229 6.10 26.24 -18.58
C ALA A 229 6.14 26.06 -17.05
N LYS A 230 5.13 25.42 -16.43
CA LYS A 230 5.05 25.26 -14.97
C LYS A 230 6.06 24.21 -14.50
N PRO A 231 7.06 24.54 -13.65
CA PRO A 231 7.98 23.54 -13.10
C PRO A 231 7.22 22.50 -12.26
N LEU A 232 7.69 21.25 -12.32
CA LEU A 232 7.11 20.12 -11.60
C LEU A 232 7.08 20.37 -10.09
N ILE A 233 5.89 20.44 -9.48
CA ILE A 233 5.73 20.96 -8.11
C ILE A 233 5.99 19.93 -7.00
N SER A 234 6.16 18.66 -7.36
CA SER A 234 6.39 17.54 -6.45
C SER A 234 6.94 16.35 -7.21
N HIS A 235 7.62 15.42 -6.51
CA HIS A 235 8.24 14.24 -7.11
C HIS A 235 9.17 14.56 -8.29
N ALA A 236 9.83 15.73 -8.22
CA ALA A 236 11.03 16.03 -8.99
C ALA A 236 12.16 15.16 -8.44
N HIS A 237 12.70 14.30 -9.30
CA HIS A 237 13.78 13.38 -8.99
C HIS A 237 14.81 13.50 -10.12
N ASP A 238 16.10 13.46 -9.79
CA ASP A 238 17.19 13.63 -10.78
C ASP A 238 17.17 12.55 -11.87
N LYS A 239 16.60 11.39 -11.55
CA LYS A 239 16.50 10.21 -12.42
C LYS A 239 15.19 9.45 -12.22
N TYR A 240 14.72 8.86 -13.30
CA TYR A 240 13.52 8.01 -13.35
C TYR A 240 13.84 6.67 -14.04
N LEU A 241 13.15 5.60 -13.64
CA LEU A 241 13.10 4.36 -14.40
C LEU A 241 12.24 4.59 -15.65
N PRO A 242 12.56 4.01 -16.83
CA PRO A 242 11.79 4.23 -18.06
C PRO A 242 10.27 4.08 -17.89
N ILE A 243 9.55 5.05 -18.45
CA ILE A 243 8.09 5.06 -18.51
C ILE A 243 7.68 4.85 -19.96
N LEU A 244 6.96 3.77 -20.22
CA LEU A 244 6.46 3.40 -21.54
C LEU A 244 4.99 3.83 -21.66
N SER A 245 4.63 4.46 -22.77
CA SER A 245 3.30 5.03 -23.05
C SER A 245 2.81 4.65 -24.44
N MET A 246 1.49 4.62 -24.66
CA MET A 246 0.92 4.36 -25.99
C MET A 246 1.02 5.55 -26.95
N VAL A 247 1.33 6.74 -26.44
CA VAL A 247 1.61 7.98 -27.17
C VAL A 247 2.77 8.71 -26.49
N THR A 248 3.60 9.41 -27.26
CA THR A 248 4.58 10.37 -26.76
C THR A 248 4.59 11.67 -27.61
N SER A 249 5.52 12.57 -27.35
CA SER A 249 5.93 13.64 -28.27
C SER A 249 7.37 14.07 -27.96
N ASP A 250 7.99 14.90 -28.79
CA ASP A 250 9.40 15.27 -28.62
C ASP A 250 9.69 16.07 -27.33
N LYS A 251 8.65 16.67 -26.71
CA LYS A 251 8.72 17.27 -25.36
C LYS A 251 8.82 16.23 -24.22
N PHE A 252 8.51 14.95 -24.46
CA PHE A 252 8.30 13.92 -23.42
C PHE A 252 9.39 12.84 -23.39
N ALA A 253 9.72 12.40 -22.17
CA ALA A 253 10.65 11.30 -21.91
C ALA A 253 9.96 9.93 -22.04
N ASP A 254 8.62 9.89 -21.94
CA ASP A 254 7.81 8.71 -22.22
C ASP A 254 8.20 8.01 -23.53
N VAL A 255 8.46 6.72 -23.47
CA VAL A 255 8.83 5.90 -24.62
C VAL A 255 7.58 5.33 -25.27
N ALA A 256 7.37 5.61 -26.56
CA ALA A 256 6.22 5.09 -27.28
C ALA A 256 6.32 3.56 -27.47
N ILE A 257 5.25 2.83 -27.20
CA ILE A 257 5.14 1.38 -27.43
C ILE A 257 3.86 0.99 -28.17
N PRO A 258 3.81 -0.22 -28.77
CA PRO A 258 2.59 -0.80 -29.32
C PRO A 258 1.38 -0.65 -28.39
N ASN A 259 0.30 -0.10 -28.95
CA ASN A 259 -0.91 0.18 -28.20
C ASN A 259 -1.88 -1.02 -28.19
N HIS A 260 -2.87 -0.95 -27.32
CA HIS A 260 -3.84 -2.01 -27.07
C HIS A 260 -4.76 -2.32 -28.27
N ASN A 261 -4.97 -1.38 -29.20
CA ASN A 261 -5.73 -1.61 -30.42
C ASN A 261 -4.89 -2.35 -31.47
N ASP A 262 -3.61 -1.99 -31.61
CA ASP A 262 -2.66 -2.71 -32.46
C ASP A 262 -2.53 -4.17 -32.02
N TRP A 263 -2.36 -4.41 -30.71
CA TRP A 263 -2.33 -5.77 -30.20
C TRP A 263 -3.67 -6.51 -30.38
N ALA A 264 -4.81 -5.85 -30.10
CA ALA A 264 -6.11 -6.48 -30.32
C ALA A 264 -6.35 -6.87 -31.79
N ARG A 265 -5.87 -6.07 -32.76
CA ARG A 265 -5.98 -6.38 -34.20
C ARG A 265 -5.34 -7.71 -34.55
N VAL A 266 -4.09 -7.92 -34.14
CA VAL A 266 -3.31 -9.11 -34.52
C VAL A 266 -3.66 -10.36 -33.72
N GLN A 267 -4.49 -10.24 -32.67
CA GLN A 267 -4.95 -11.34 -31.83
C GLN A 267 -6.38 -11.82 -32.14
N VAL A 268 -7.22 -10.98 -32.75
CA VAL A 268 -8.56 -11.39 -33.23
C VAL A 268 -8.51 -12.54 -34.25
N PRO A 269 -7.59 -12.58 -35.24
CA PRO A 269 -7.43 -13.74 -36.13
C PRO A 269 -6.98 -15.03 -35.41
N GLU A 270 -6.28 -14.92 -34.28
CA GLU A 270 -5.91 -16.06 -33.43
C GLU A 270 -7.07 -16.50 -32.49
N GLY A 271 -8.26 -15.93 -32.66
CA GLY A 271 -9.45 -16.24 -31.84
C GLY A 271 -9.44 -15.62 -30.44
N LYS A 272 -8.52 -14.70 -30.14
CA LYS A 272 -8.33 -14.08 -28.82
C LYS A 272 -8.98 -12.70 -28.75
N TRP A 273 -9.98 -12.55 -27.88
CA TRP A 273 -10.79 -11.33 -27.75
C TRP A 273 -10.62 -10.66 -26.40
N PHE A 274 -10.37 -9.34 -26.40
CA PHE A 274 -10.14 -8.56 -25.17
C PHE A 274 -11.38 -7.72 -24.79
N PRO A 275 -11.70 -7.55 -23.49
CA PRO A 275 -12.74 -6.61 -23.04
C PRO A 275 -12.40 -5.17 -23.47
N LYS A 276 -13.27 -4.58 -24.31
CA LYS A 276 -13.05 -3.31 -25.04
C LYS A 276 -11.94 -3.32 -26.11
N GLY A 277 -11.50 -4.49 -26.57
CA GLY A 277 -10.69 -4.59 -27.78
C GLY A 277 -11.44 -4.10 -29.03
N VAL A 278 -10.73 -4.00 -30.15
CA VAL A 278 -11.35 -3.62 -31.43
C VAL A 278 -12.29 -4.74 -31.90
N SER A 279 -13.53 -4.39 -32.25
CA SER A 279 -14.48 -5.32 -32.85
C SER A 279 -14.04 -5.75 -34.24
N ARG A 280 -14.27 -7.04 -34.55
CA ARG A 280 -14.04 -7.76 -35.81
C ARG A 280 -13.54 -6.91 -36.99
N TYR A 281 -12.33 -7.21 -37.45
CA TYR A 281 -11.82 -6.68 -38.71
C TYR A 281 -12.55 -7.35 -39.88
N GLU A 282 -12.90 -6.54 -40.87
CA GLU A 282 -13.53 -6.93 -42.12
C GLU A 282 -12.51 -6.69 -43.25
N GLU A 283 -12.42 -7.62 -44.19
CA GLU A 283 -11.47 -7.51 -45.31
C GLU A 283 -11.93 -6.45 -46.32
N VAL A 284 -10.97 -5.72 -46.89
CA VAL A 284 -11.25 -4.64 -47.85
C VAL A 284 -11.56 -5.25 -49.22
N ASP A 285 -12.82 -5.18 -49.62
CA ASP A 285 -13.35 -5.76 -50.85
C ASP A 285 -13.24 -4.85 -52.08
N THR A 286 -13.05 -3.54 -51.88
CA THR A 286 -13.31 -2.51 -52.88
C THR A 286 -12.03 -2.10 -53.64
N PRO A 287 -11.91 -2.38 -54.96
CA PRO A 287 -10.76 -1.97 -55.77
C PRO A 287 -10.65 -0.46 -55.91
N TRP A 288 -9.42 0.05 -56.12
CA TRP A 288 -9.14 1.49 -56.20
C TRP A 288 -10.05 2.26 -57.18
N ASP A 289 -10.23 1.73 -58.40
CA ASP A 289 -11.05 2.37 -59.44
C ASP A 289 -12.56 2.39 -59.13
N LYS A 290 -13.01 1.68 -58.08
CA LYS A 290 -14.39 1.70 -57.57
C LYS A 290 -14.57 2.53 -56.30
N LYS A 291 -13.50 3.12 -55.75
CA LYS A 291 -13.57 3.94 -54.53
C LYS A 291 -14.12 5.34 -54.84
N CYS A 292 -14.95 5.87 -53.94
CA CYS A 292 -15.51 7.21 -54.04
C CYS A 292 -14.42 8.28 -53.96
N GLU A 293 -14.39 9.21 -54.92
CA GLU A 293 -13.37 10.26 -55.03
C GLU A 293 -13.67 11.49 -54.15
N LYS A 294 -13.96 11.21 -52.87
CA LYS A 294 -14.19 12.16 -51.78
C LYS A 294 -13.31 11.81 -50.58
N VAL A 295 -13.11 12.77 -49.68
CA VAL A 295 -12.47 12.54 -48.39
C VAL A 295 -13.50 12.12 -47.36
N VAL A 296 -13.28 11.01 -46.67
CA VAL A 296 -14.16 10.58 -45.57
C VAL A 296 -13.52 10.74 -44.20
N PHE A 297 -14.36 11.08 -43.21
CA PHE A 297 -14.08 10.89 -41.79
C PHE A 297 -15.36 10.57 -41.04
N ARG A 298 -15.33 9.56 -40.17
CA ARG A 298 -16.33 9.35 -39.12
C ARG A 298 -15.67 9.11 -37.76
N GLY A 299 -16.09 9.88 -36.75
CA GLY A 299 -15.63 9.67 -35.39
C GLY A 299 -16.30 10.56 -34.35
N ALA A 300 -16.11 10.23 -33.07
CA ALA A 300 -16.53 11.10 -31.97
C ALA A 300 -15.75 12.42 -31.97
N SER A 301 -16.37 13.47 -31.43
CA SER A 301 -15.82 14.84 -31.27
C SER A 301 -14.73 14.96 -30.18
N THR A 302 -13.93 13.92 -30.01
CA THR A 302 -12.74 13.93 -29.14
C THR A 302 -11.73 14.97 -29.64
N GLY A 303 -11.35 15.91 -28.77
CA GLY A 303 -10.30 16.89 -29.01
C GLY A 303 -9.69 17.34 -27.67
N SER A 304 -8.65 18.17 -27.72
CA SER A 304 -8.18 18.94 -26.56
C SER A 304 -9.15 20.10 -26.25
N GLY A 305 -9.57 20.85 -27.27
CA GLY A 305 -10.52 21.96 -27.14
C GLY A 305 -12.00 21.61 -27.30
N VAL A 306 -12.84 22.63 -27.17
CA VAL A 306 -14.31 22.55 -27.11
C VAL A 306 -15.06 23.34 -28.18
N THR A 307 -14.36 24.12 -29.00
CA THR A 307 -14.94 24.95 -30.08
C THR A 307 -14.36 24.60 -31.45
N ILE A 308 -15.02 25.02 -32.53
CA ILE A 308 -14.54 24.89 -33.93
C ILE A 308 -13.09 25.39 -34.09
N LYS A 309 -12.68 26.47 -33.40
CA LYS A 309 -11.31 27.01 -33.47
C LYS A 309 -10.26 26.20 -32.71
N THR A 310 -10.67 25.33 -31.78
CA THR A 310 -9.79 24.65 -30.79
C THR A 310 -9.84 23.13 -30.87
N ASN A 311 -10.64 22.58 -31.77
CA ASN A 311 -10.87 21.15 -31.92
C ASN A 311 -10.91 20.82 -33.43
N GLN A 312 -9.83 20.23 -33.94
CA GLN A 312 -9.65 19.94 -35.37
C GLN A 312 -10.81 19.14 -35.97
N ARG A 313 -11.44 18.23 -35.21
CA ARG A 313 -12.60 17.45 -35.69
C ARG A 313 -13.82 18.33 -35.90
N LEU A 314 -14.05 19.32 -35.03
CA LEU A 314 -15.12 20.31 -35.21
C LEU A 314 -14.78 21.26 -36.37
N LYS A 315 -13.50 21.65 -36.57
CA LYS A 315 -13.04 22.43 -37.74
C LYS A 315 -13.27 21.67 -39.05
N ALA A 316 -12.90 20.39 -39.11
CA ALA A 316 -13.06 19.52 -40.27
C ALA A 316 -14.53 19.37 -40.70
N VAL A 317 -15.43 19.06 -39.77
CA VAL A 317 -16.86 18.92 -40.08
C VAL A 317 -17.50 20.26 -40.47
N HIS A 318 -17.05 21.37 -39.87
CA HIS A 318 -17.47 22.72 -40.29
C HIS A 318 -17.04 23.04 -41.73
N LEU A 319 -15.78 22.78 -42.11
CA LEU A 319 -15.28 22.92 -43.49
C LEU A 319 -16.05 22.02 -44.47
N SER A 320 -16.49 20.84 -44.02
CA SER A 320 -17.30 19.91 -44.82
C SER A 320 -18.70 20.43 -45.16
N GLN A 321 -19.24 21.42 -44.43
CA GLN A 321 -20.59 21.96 -44.69
C GLN A 321 -20.68 22.77 -45.99
N SER A 322 -19.54 23.21 -46.54
CA SER A 322 -19.48 24.06 -47.74
C SER A 322 -18.58 23.49 -48.84
N CYS A 323 -18.34 22.18 -48.86
CA CYS A 323 -17.41 21.58 -49.83
C CYS A 323 -17.77 20.12 -50.17
N ASP A 324 -18.39 19.88 -51.33
CA ASP A 324 -18.91 18.56 -51.73
C ASP A 324 -17.87 17.44 -51.82
N VAL A 325 -16.57 17.75 -51.94
CA VAL A 325 -15.50 16.75 -51.95
C VAL A 325 -15.19 16.18 -50.56
N LEU A 326 -15.71 16.82 -49.51
CA LEU A 326 -15.53 16.43 -48.11
C LEU A 326 -16.82 15.76 -47.58
N ASP A 327 -16.68 14.55 -47.06
CA ASP A 327 -17.70 13.80 -46.33
C ASP A 327 -17.21 13.51 -44.90
N LEU A 328 -17.13 14.56 -44.09
CA LEU A 328 -16.53 14.52 -42.74
C LEU A 328 -17.64 14.69 -41.71
N GLY A 329 -17.71 13.78 -40.72
CA GLY A 329 -18.85 13.71 -39.80
C GLY A 329 -18.52 13.33 -38.35
N ILE A 330 -19.18 14.01 -37.40
CA ILE A 330 -19.15 13.64 -35.98
C ILE A 330 -20.20 12.57 -35.71
N THR A 331 -19.80 11.39 -35.24
CA THR A 331 -20.72 10.28 -34.94
C THR A 331 -21.23 10.25 -33.51
N SER A 332 -20.57 10.97 -32.58
CA SER A 332 -21.08 11.18 -31.22
C SER A 332 -20.42 12.39 -30.53
N TRP A 333 -21.17 13.00 -29.60
CA TRP A 333 -20.69 14.12 -28.80
C TRP A 333 -19.82 13.63 -27.63
N ASN A 334 -18.60 14.16 -27.51
CA ASN A 334 -17.70 13.87 -26.39
C ASN A 334 -17.81 14.96 -25.32
N LEU A 335 -18.96 15.01 -24.63
CA LEU A 335 -19.31 16.07 -23.67
C LEU A 335 -18.55 15.99 -22.32
N ARG A 336 -17.47 15.21 -22.24
CA ARG A 336 -16.66 15.08 -21.02
C ARG A 336 -16.04 16.44 -20.63
N PRO A 337 -16.17 16.87 -19.37
CA PRO A 337 -15.56 18.09 -18.88
C PRO A 337 -14.05 18.16 -19.15
N ARG A 338 -13.60 19.33 -19.58
CA ARG A 338 -12.19 19.67 -19.83
C ARG A 338 -11.80 20.86 -18.97
N ILE A 339 -10.58 20.84 -18.44
CA ILE A 339 -9.92 22.01 -17.88
C ILE A 339 -9.22 22.71 -19.04
N ILE A 340 -9.55 23.98 -19.27
CA ILE A 340 -8.94 24.86 -20.28
C ILE A 340 -8.83 26.24 -19.62
N ASP A 341 -7.62 26.80 -19.58
CA ASP A 341 -7.30 28.11 -18.97
C ASP A 341 -7.83 28.27 -17.53
N GLY A 342 -7.63 27.23 -16.72
CA GLY A 342 -8.11 27.16 -15.33
C GLY A 342 -9.63 27.05 -15.17
N LYS A 343 -10.41 26.97 -16.26
CA LYS A 343 -11.87 26.88 -16.25
C LYS A 343 -12.33 25.48 -16.68
N ILE A 344 -13.42 25.00 -16.09
CA ILE A 344 -14.06 23.76 -16.53
C ILE A 344 -15.07 24.08 -17.63
N GLN A 345 -14.93 23.41 -18.79
CA GLN A 345 -15.72 23.64 -19.99
C GLN A 345 -16.14 22.31 -20.65
N THR A 346 -17.11 22.36 -21.55
CA THR A 346 -17.49 21.25 -22.45
C THR A 346 -17.84 21.79 -23.84
N ILE A 347 -18.07 20.91 -24.81
CA ILE A 347 -18.56 21.31 -26.14
C ILE A 347 -20.00 21.80 -25.99
N ASP A 348 -20.26 23.06 -26.32
CA ASP A 348 -21.61 23.49 -26.66
C ASP A 348 -21.93 22.99 -28.07
N THR A 349 -23.00 22.22 -28.20
CA THR A 349 -23.45 21.62 -29.47
C THR A 349 -24.39 22.53 -30.25
N HIS A 350 -24.95 23.56 -29.62
CA HIS A 350 -25.92 24.45 -30.26
C HIS A 350 -25.23 25.55 -31.09
N SER A 351 -24.05 26.02 -30.69
CA SER A 351 -23.25 26.99 -31.45
C SER A 351 -22.46 26.42 -32.64
N LEU A 352 -22.51 25.12 -32.91
CA LEU A 352 -21.69 24.49 -33.98
C LEU A 352 -22.25 24.66 -35.39
N GLY A 353 -23.57 24.83 -35.53
CA GLY A 353 -24.25 24.91 -36.83
C GLY A 353 -24.37 23.58 -37.61
N PHE A 354 -23.93 22.45 -37.05
CA PHE A 354 -24.06 21.13 -37.65
C PHE A 354 -24.43 20.04 -36.61
N GLY A 355 -25.09 18.97 -37.07
CA GLY A 355 -25.55 17.86 -36.24
C GLY A 355 -24.59 16.67 -36.16
N LEU A 356 -25.10 15.53 -35.66
CA LEU A 356 -24.40 14.25 -35.76
C LEU A 356 -24.61 13.63 -37.15
N SER A 357 -23.56 13.00 -37.67
CA SER A 357 -23.57 12.21 -38.90
C SER A 357 -23.76 10.71 -38.58
N PRO A 358 -24.34 9.91 -39.49
CA PRO A 358 -24.39 8.46 -39.34
C PRO A 358 -23.01 7.84 -39.09
N PHE A 359 -22.98 6.81 -38.24
CA PHE A 359 -21.80 5.97 -38.07
C PHE A 359 -21.49 5.22 -39.38
N MET A 360 -20.20 4.97 -39.62
CA MET A 360 -19.70 4.09 -40.68
C MET A 360 -18.69 3.12 -40.07
N THR A 361 -18.68 1.86 -40.55
CA THR A 361 -17.65 0.88 -40.19
C THR A 361 -16.28 1.23 -40.80
N SER A 362 -15.27 0.44 -40.45
CA SER A 362 -13.97 0.46 -41.14
C SER A 362 -14.11 0.13 -42.63
N LEU A 363 -14.91 -0.90 -42.97
CA LEU A 363 -15.15 -1.31 -44.35
C LEU A 363 -15.87 -0.23 -45.15
N GLU A 364 -16.87 0.43 -44.57
CA GLU A 364 -17.59 1.51 -45.25
C GLU A 364 -16.70 2.74 -45.54
N GLN A 365 -15.83 3.13 -44.60
CA GLN A 365 -14.85 4.19 -44.84
C GLN A 365 -13.77 3.77 -45.86
N SER A 366 -13.43 2.48 -45.94
CA SER A 366 -12.51 1.97 -46.97
C SER A 366 -13.04 2.11 -48.41
N ARG A 367 -14.33 2.40 -48.61
CA ARG A 367 -14.92 2.64 -49.94
C ARG A 367 -14.58 4.01 -50.53
N TYR A 368 -13.84 4.86 -49.83
CA TYR A 368 -13.40 6.18 -50.30
C TYR A 368 -11.92 6.17 -50.66
N LYS A 369 -11.51 6.95 -51.67
CA LYS A 369 -10.10 7.06 -52.09
C LYS A 369 -9.24 7.74 -51.03
N TYR A 370 -9.81 8.67 -50.26
CA TYR A 370 -9.09 9.51 -49.31
C TYR A 370 -9.73 9.43 -47.91
N ILE A 371 -8.93 9.22 -46.87
CA ILE A 371 -9.38 9.16 -45.46
C ILE A 371 -8.63 10.22 -44.67
N LEU A 372 -9.35 11.10 -43.96
CA LEU A 372 -8.75 12.16 -43.14
C LEU A 372 -8.46 11.68 -41.71
N HIS A 373 -7.18 11.46 -41.40
CA HIS A 373 -6.74 11.11 -40.06
C HIS A 373 -6.58 12.36 -39.18
N ILE A 374 -7.44 12.49 -38.16
CA ILE A 374 -7.41 13.57 -37.18
C ILE A 374 -7.17 12.99 -35.78
N GLU A 375 -6.31 13.62 -34.97
CA GLU A 375 -6.09 13.23 -33.57
C GLU A 375 -7.37 13.30 -32.71
N GLY A 376 -7.31 12.69 -31.52
CA GLY A 376 -8.37 12.75 -30.51
C GLY A 376 -8.00 13.72 -29.40
N HIS A 377 -7.91 13.23 -28.17
CA HIS A 377 -7.27 13.98 -27.08
C HIS A 377 -5.72 13.96 -27.19
N VAL A 378 -5.23 12.95 -27.91
CA VAL A 378 -3.87 12.61 -28.29
C VAL A 378 -3.93 11.89 -29.65
N ALA A 379 -2.79 11.46 -30.21
CA ALA A 379 -2.73 10.64 -31.43
C ALA A 379 -3.76 9.48 -31.43
N ALA A 380 -4.46 9.27 -32.55
CA ALA A 380 -5.59 8.36 -32.59
C ALA A 380 -5.19 6.93 -33.01
N PHE A 381 -5.42 5.94 -32.14
CA PHE A 381 -5.14 4.50 -32.34
C PHE A 381 -6.02 3.80 -33.40
N ARG A 382 -6.35 4.51 -34.49
CA ARG A 382 -7.02 4.01 -35.70
C ARG A 382 -6.13 4.09 -36.95
N LEU A 383 -5.05 4.87 -36.93
CA LEU A 383 -4.14 5.07 -38.07
C LEU A 383 -3.64 3.76 -38.67
N SER A 384 -3.25 2.82 -37.82
CA SER A 384 -2.79 1.49 -38.21
C SER A 384 -3.86 0.62 -38.86
N ASN A 385 -5.14 0.91 -38.65
CA ASN A 385 -6.24 0.27 -39.36
C ASN A 385 -6.51 0.97 -40.68
N GLU A 386 -6.44 2.31 -40.68
CA GLU A 386 -6.63 3.16 -41.86
C GLU A 386 -5.57 2.85 -42.93
N LEU A 387 -4.29 2.67 -42.55
CA LEU A 387 -3.21 2.22 -43.44
C LEU A 387 -3.50 0.88 -44.16
N ALA A 388 -4.36 0.02 -43.62
CA ALA A 388 -4.77 -1.24 -44.25
C ALA A 388 -5.98 -1.10 -45.20
N MET A 389 -6.67 0.05 -45.22
CA MET A 389 -7.94 0.25 -45.95
C MET A 389 -7.80 0.36 -47.48
N GLY A 390 -6.58 0.32 -48.02
CA GLY A 390 -6.34 0.48 -49.46
C GLY A 390 -6.69 1.89 -49.98
N SER A 391 -6.59 2.90 -49.12
CA SER A 391 -7.00 4.28 -49.36
C SER A 391 -5.89 5.24 -48.94
N VAL A 392 -5.75 6.38 -49.61
CA VAL A 392 -4.72 7.38 -49.26
C VAL A 392 -5.12 8.04 -47.96
N ILE A 393 -4.20 8.02 -46.99
CA ILE A 393 -4.41 8.65 -45.69
C ILE A 393 -3.91 10.08 -45.76
N LEU A 394 -4.81 11.03 -45.50
CA LEU A 394 -4.48 12.44 -45.29
C LEU A 394 -4.23 12.62 -43.79
N ILE A 395 -2.98 12.69 -43.35
CA ILE A 395 -2.65 12.83 -41.92
C ILE A 395 -2.52 14.31 -41.57
N VAL A 396 -3.42 14.78 -40.71
CA VAL A 396 -3.32 16.10 -40.08
C VAL A 396 -2.11 16.10 -39.14
N GLN A 397 -1.22 17.08 -39.32
CA GLN A 397 -0.03 17.25 -38.49
C GLN A 397 -0.44 17.35 -37.02
N SER A 398 0.33 16.64 -36.19
CA SER A 398 0.15 16.56 -34.74
C SER A 398 1.51 16.47 -34.08
N ARG A 399 1.63 17.08 -32.91
CA ARG A 399 2.78 16.89 -32.03
C ARG A 399 2.81 15.50 -31.39
N TRP A 400 1.69 14.78 -31.35
CA TRP A 400 1.58 13.48 -30.69
C TRP A 400 1.99 12.33 -31.62
N LYS A 401 2.90 11.49 -31.14
CA LYS A 401 3.47 10.36 -31.88
C LYS A 401 3.03 9.02 -31.30
N VAL A 402 2.67 8.08 -32.17
CA VAL A 402 2.61 6.65 -31.84
C VAL A 402 3.94 5.98 -32.18
N TRP A 403 4.13 4.76 -31.70
CA TRP A 403 5.38 3.99 -31.79
C TRP A 403 5.97 3.79 -33.20
N TYR A 404 5.19 3.97 -34.27
CA TYR A 404 5.64 3.90 -35.66
C TYR A 404 5.60 5.25 -36.41
N SER A 405 5.26 6.36 -35.74
CA SER A 405 5.09 7.68 -36.39
C SER A 405 6.36 8.14 -37.12
N ASP A 406 7.52 8.03 -36.49
CA ASP A 406 8.80 8.47 -37.09
C ASP A 406 9.29 7.55 -38.23
N LYS A 407 8.62 6.41 -38.47
CA LYS A 407 8.86 5.53 -39.63
C LYS A 407 7.92 5.83 -40.82
N LEU A 408 6.90 6.69 -40.64
CA LEU A 408 5.98 7.08 -41.71
C LEU A 408 6.54 8.27 -42.49
N VAL A 409 6.82 8.08 -43.77
CA VAL A 409 7.41 9.11 -44.64
C VAL A 409 6.32 9.85 -45.44
N PRO A 410 6.24 11.20 -45.37
CA PRO A 410 5.32 12.01 -46.17
C PRO A 410 5.48 11.77 -47.67
N PHE A 411 4.37 11.79 -48.42
CA PHE A 411 4.28 11.50 -49.86
C PHE A 411 4.78 10.10 -50.30
N VAL A 412 5.20 9.24 -49.36
CA VAL A 412 5.55 7.83 -49.60
C VAL A 412 4.52 6.91 -48.96
N HIS A 413 4.17 7.10 -47.69
CA HIS A 413 3.18 6.29 -46.95
C HIS A 413 1.84 7.00 -46.72
N TYR A 414 1.80 8.34 -46.81
CA TYR A 414 0.63 9.17 -46.55
C TYR A 414 0.79 10.57 -47.15
N ILE A 415 -0.27 11.39 -47.16
CA ILE A 415 -0.21 12.80 -47.54
C ILE A 415 -0.33 13.67 -46.28
N PRO A 416 0.60 14.59 -46.00
CA PRO A 416 0.48 15.50 -44.86
C PRO A 416 -0.55 16.60 -45.12
N VAL A 417 -1.25 17.01 -44.05
CA VAL A 417 -2.15 18.17 -44.00
C VAL A 417 -1.72 19.02 -42.79
N ASN A 418 -1.72 20.35 -42.91
CA ASN A 418 -1.36 21.28 -41.83
C ASN A 418 -2.22 21.05 -40.57
N GLU A 419 -1.66 21.33 -39.39
CA GLU A 419 -2.35 21.16 -38.09
C GLU A 419 -3.71 21.90 -38.02
N ASP A 420 -3.85 23.01 -38.76
CA ASP A 420 -5.07 23.80 -38.82
C ASP A 420 -6.00 23.44 -40.00
N LEU A 421 -5.68 22.45 -40.84
CA LEU A 421 -6.42 22.06 -42.06
C LEU A 421 -6.41 23.08 -43.21
N SER A 422 -5.57 24.12 -43.17
CA SER A 422 -5.53 25.19 -44.19
C SER A 422 -5.29 24.69 -45.63
N ASP A 423 -4.44 23.67 -45.80
CA ASP A 423 -4.06 23.08 -47.09
C ASP A 423 -4.92 21.87 -47.48
N LEU A 424 -5.93 21.48 -46.70
CA LEU A 424 -6.70 20.24 -46.91
C LEU A 424 -7.27 20.14 -48.34
N LEU A 425 -7.82 21.23 -48.88
CA LEU A 425 -8.38 21.24 -50.24
C LEU A 425 -7.30 21.21 -51.34
N GLU A 426 -6.13 21.81 -51.08
CA GLU A 426 -4.95 21.72 -51.97
C GLU A 426 -4.44 20.28 -52.06
N ARG A 427 -4.31 19.60 -50.91
CA ARG A 427 -3.92 18.18 -50.85
C ARG A 427 -4.92 17.27 -51.57
N VAL A 428 -6.22 17.57 -51.51
CA VAL A 428 -7.26 16.83 -52.24
C VAL A 428 -7.19 17.08 -53.75
N ALA A 429 -6.96 18.32 -54.19
CA ALA A 429 -6.75 18.63 -55.61
C ALA A 429 -5.52 17.89 -56.16
N TRP A 430 -4.37 17.99 -55.47
CA TRP A 430 -3.15 17.26 -55.80
C TRP A 430 -3.40 15.74 -55.92
N CYS A 431 -4.16 15.16 -54.99
CA CYS A 431 -4.49 13.73 -55.00
C CYS A 431 -5.39 13.29 -56.17
N LYS A 432 -6.16 14.19 -56.77
CA LYS A 432 -6.96 13.93 -58.00
C LYS A 432 -6.09 14.05 -59.25
N GLU A 433 -5.23 15.06 -59.31
CA GLU A 433 -4.27 15.28 -60.39
C GLU A 433 -3.18 14.20 -60.45
N ASN A 434 -2.97 13.45 -59.36
CA ASN A 434 -1.88 12.48 -59.19
C ASN A 434 -2.38 11.07 -58.80
N ASP A 435 -3.52 10.60 -59.35
CA ASP A 435 -4.15 9.31 -58.99
C ASP A 435 -3.18 8.11 -59.03
N GLU A 436 -2.25 8.05 -59.99
CA GLU A 436 -1.24 6.97 -60.05
C GLU A 436 -0.23 7.04 -58.88
N LYS A 437 0.18 8.25 -58.45
CA LYS A 437 1.00 8.40 -57.24
C LYS A 437 0.20 8.03 -55.98
N CYS A 438 -1.12 8.31 -55.97
CA CYS A 438 -2.01 7.86 -54.91
C CYS A 438 -2.07 6.32 -54.82
N ARG A 439 -2.13 5.60 -55.95
CA ARG A 439 -2.02 4.12 -55.99
C ARG A 439 -0.69 3.64 -55.40
N GLN A 440 0.42 4.27 -55.77
CA GLN A 440 1.76 3.95 -55.25
C GLN A 440 1.87 4.19 -53.74
N ILE A 441 1.35 5.33 -53.24
CA ILE A 441 1.29 5.64 -51.80
C ILE A 441 0.47 4.59 -51.05
N VAL A 442 -0.67 4.14 -51.59
CA VAL A 442 -1.47 3.05 -51.02
C VAL A 442 -0.70 1.73 -50.99
N GLY A 443 0.03 1.39 -52.05
CA GLY A 443 0.89 0.20 -52.10
C GLY A 443 1.99 0.23 -51.02
N ASN A 444 2.68 1.36 -50.87
CA ASN A 444 3.70 1.54 -49.85
C ASN A 444 3.12 1.52 -48.43
N ALA A 445 1.97 2.17 -48.21
CA ALA A 445 1.24 2.15 -46.93
C ALA A 445 0.83 0.74 -46.52
N ARG A 446 0.42 -0.09 -47.50
CA ARG A 446 0.11 -1.50 -47.28
C ARG A 446 1.35 -2.32 -46.95
N ALA A 447 2.45 -2.15 -47.69
CA ALA A 447 3.72 -2.81 -47.40
C ALA A 447 4.24 -2.45 -45.99
N PHE A 448 4.15 -1.17 -45.60
CA PHE A 448 4.45 -0.70 -44.25
C PHE A 448 3.57 -1.37 -43.19
N TYR A 449 2.27 -1.50 -43.45
CA TYR A 449 1.34 -2.18 -42.55
C TYR A 449 1.71 -3.67 -42.37
N ASP A 450 1.96 -4.39 -43.46
CA ASP A 450 2.28 -5.83 -43.37
C ASP A 450 3.66 -6.07 -42.70
N GLN A 451 4.63 -5.18 -42.93
CA GLN A 451 5.95 -5.23 -42.30
C GLN A 451 5.92 -4.91 -40.80
N TYR A 452 5.39 -3.74 -40.41
CA TYR A 452 5.52 -3.23 -39.04
C TYR A 452 4.29 -3.50 -38.16
N LEU A 453 3.09 -3.53 -38.73
CA LEU A 453 1.82 -3.55 -37.98
C LEU A 453 1.17 -4.95 -37.87
N SER A 454 1.91 -5.98 -38.33
CA SER A 454 1.68 -7.41 -38.11
C SER A 454 2.16 -7.86 -36.72
N LYS A 455 1.84 -9.10 -36.31
CA LYS A 455 2.22 -9.63 -34.97
C LYS A 455 3.74 -9.63 -34.77
N SER A 456 4.49 -10.11 -35.76
CA SER A 456 5.95 -10.13 -35.74
C SER A 456 6.55 -8.72 -35.74
N GLY A 457 6.01 -7.79 -36.53
CA GLY A 457 6.44 -6.38 -36.52
C GLY A 457 6.26 -5.72 -35.14
N ILE A 458 5.09 -5.90 -34.52
CA ILE A 458 4.77 -5.40 -33.17
C ILE A 458 5.72 -5.97 -32.11
N LEU A 459 5.96 -7.29 -32.11
CA LEU A 459 6.86 -7.93 -31.14
C LEU A 459 8.32 -7.54 -31.36
N SER A 460 8.77 -7.46 -32.62
CA SER A 460 10.13 -7.06 -32.98
C SER A 460 10.45 -5.62 -32.55
N GLU A 461 9.54 -4.66 -32.78
CA GLU A 461 9.74 -3.29 -32.32
C GLU A 461 9.77 -3.20 -30.79
N LEU A 462 8.83 -3.86 -30.09
CA LEU A 462 8.78 -3.86 -28.62
C LEU A 462 10.03 -4.49 -28.00
N LYS A 463 10.56 -5.56 -28.61
CA LYS A 463 11.86 -6.16 -28.28
C LYS A 463 13.00 -5.16 -28.48
N SER A 464 13.04 -4.47 -29.62
CA SER A 464 14.06 -3.46 -29.94
C SER A 464 14.03 -2.29 -28.94
N THR A 465 12.83 -1.79 -28.62
CA THR A 465 12.62 -0.75 -27.60
C THR A 465 13.17 -1.17 -26.23
N ILE A 466 12.88 -2.39 -25.79
CA ILE A 466 13.36 -2.90 -24.49
C ILE A 466 14.87 -3.15 -24.53
N CYS A 467 15.43 -3.70 -25.61
CA CYS A 467 16.87 -3.84 -25.83
C CYS A 467 17.61 -2.50 -25.71
N GLY A 468 17.17 -1.48 -26.45
CA GLY A 468 17.75 -0.15 -26.43
C GLY A 468 17.68 0.50 -25.05
N LEU A 469 16.57 0.33 -24.33
CA LEU A 469 16.43 0.81 -22.95
C LEU A 469 17.36 0.11 -21.97
N VAL A 470 17.51 -1.21 -22.03
CA VAL A 470 18.46 -1.94 -21.17
C VAL A 470 19.89 -1.43 -21.40
N HIS A 471 20.27 -1.22 -22.66
CA HIS A 471 21.57 -0.67 -23.05
C HIS A 471 21.79 0.77 -22.56
N HIS A 472 20.82 1.68 -22.81
CA HIS A 472 20.96 3.11 -22.50
C HIS A 472 20.96 3.39 -20.98
N VAL A 473 20.08 2.72 -20.23
CA VAL A 473 19.93 2.93 -18.78
C VAL A 473 21.15 2.44 -18.00
N ASN A 474 21.77 1.34 -18.46
CA ASN A 474 22.53 0.41 -17.62
C ASN A 474 21.67 -0.06 -16.43
N MET A 475 20.65 -0.89 -16.72
CA MET A 475 19.58 -1.25 -15.79
C MET A 475 20.12 -1.76 -14.43
N PRO A 476 19.74 -1.14 -13.29
CA PRO A 476 20.14 -1.59 -11.96
C PRO A 476 19.31 -2.81 -11.53
N LEU A 477 19.49 -3.93 -12.21
CA LEU A 477 18.76 -5.17 -11.97
C LEU A 477 19.07 -5.74 -10.58
N GLN A 478 18.16 -6.55 -10.06
CA GLN A 478 18.38 -7.33 -8.83
C GLN A 478 19.53 -8.32 -9.01
N GLU A 479 20.36 -8.55 -7.98
CA GLU A 479 21.39 -9.60 -8.00
C GLU A 479 20.91 -10.90 -7.31
N PRO A 480 21.51 -12.08 -7.60
CA PRO A 480 21.14 -13.34 -6.96
C PRO A 480 21.28 -13.29 -5.43
N GLY A 481 20.29 -13.83 -4.73
CA GLY A 481 20.26 -13.86 -3.26
C GLY A 481 19.99 -12.51 -2.58
N GLU A 482 19.80 -11.42 -3.33
CA GLU A 482 19.48 -10.12 -2.74
C GLU A 482 18.03 -10.07 -2.23
N HIS A 483 17.89 -10.05 -0.90
CA HIS A 483 16.61 -10.11 -0.21
C HIS A 483 16.19 -8.73 0.38
N PRO A 484 14.89 -8.36 0.38
CA PRO A 484 14.44 -7.06 0.88
C PRO A 484 14.75 -6.81 2.37
N LEU A 485 14.83 -7.88 3.17
CA LEU A 485 15.26 -7.79 4.57
C LEU A 485 16.68 -7.26 4.68
N THR A 486 17.62 -7.69 3.82
CA THR A 486 19.01 -7.22 3.85
C THR A 486 19.05 -5.69 3.68
N ARG A 487 18.37 -5.14 2.66
CA ARG A 487 18.30 -3.69 2.44
C ARG A 487 17.59 -2.93 3.57
N ILE A 488 16.58 -3.52 4.22
CA ILE A 488 15.95 -2.93 5.42
C ILE A 488 16.95 -2.90 6.58
N ILE A 489 17.63 -4.02 6.84
CA ILE A 489 18.68 -4.16 7.85
C ILE A 489 19.84 -3.18 7.56
N ASP A 490 20.19 -2.92 6.30
CA ASP A 490 21.23 -1.94 5.94
C ASP A 490 20.83 -0.49 6.26
N ILE A 491 19.56 -0.14 6.07
CA ILE A 491 19.01 1.17 6.48
C ILE A 491 19.00 1.30 8.01
N GLU A 492 18.65 0.23 8.72
CA GLU A 492 18.67 0.16 10.19
C GLU A 492 20.10 0.24 10.74
N ASN A 493 21.03 -0.49 10.13
CA ASN A 493 22.47 -0.44 10.37
C ASN A 493 23.01 0.98 10.19
N ALA A 494 22.65 1.65 9.09
CA ALA A 494 23.07 3.03 8.81
C ALA A 494 22.49 4.02 9.84
N PHE A 495 21.23 3.86 10.25
CA PHE A 495 20.63 4.66 11.32
C PHE A 495 21.34 4.46 12.66
N ILE A 496 21.59 3.21 13.07
CA ILE A 496 22.31 2.87 14.31
C ILE A 496 23.73 3.44 14.26
N ASN A 497 24.45 3.27 13.15
CA ASN A 497 25.83 3.75 13.02
C ASN A 497 25.93 5.29 13.02
N THR A 498 24.91 6.01 12.55
CA THR A 498 24.91 7.50 12.47
C THR A 498 24.27 8.20 13.67
N LYS A 499 23.31 7.58 14.36
CA LYS A 499 22.57 8.19 15.50
C LYS A 499 22.61 7.39 16.80
N GLY A 500 23.11 6.16 16.77
CA GLY A 500 23.24 5.27 17.95
C GLY A 500 24.54 5.42 18.73
N ARG A 501 25.41 6.40 18.38
CA ARG A 501 26.54 6.78 19.24
C ARG A 501 26.01 7.51 20.48
N ILE A 502 25.82 6.76 21.56
CA ILE A 502 25.63 7.31 22.91
C ILE A 502 26.81 8.24 23.20
N VAL A 503 26.53 9.48 23.61
CA VAL A 503 27.57 10.44 23.98
C VAL A 503 28.03 10.09 25.39
N THR A 504 29.12 9.33 25.49
CA THR A 504 29.73 8.94 26.77
C THR A 504 30.24 10.18 27.50
N ILE A 505 29.42 10.73 28.39
CA ILE A 505 29.90 11.66 29.41
C ILE A 505 30.63 10.82 30.46
N GLY A 506 31.93 11.04 30.62
CA GLY A 506 32.70 10.40 31.68
C GLY A 506 32.23 10.94 33.03
N ILE A 507 31.60 10.09 33.85
CA ILE A 507 31.10 10.45 35.18
C ILE A 507 31.81 9.60 36.22
N GLU A 508 32.86 10.17 36.82
CA GLU A 508 33.32 9.67 38.12
C GLU A 508 32.27 10.05 39.19
N LYS A 509 31.78 9.05 39.93
CA LYS A 509 30.79 9.17 41.02
C LYS A 509 29.39 9.64 40.57
N MET A 510 28.60 8.71 40.02
CA MET A 510 27.14 8.81 40.13
C MET A 510 26.70 8.67 41.60
N ILE A 511 25.68 9.42 42.00
CA ILE A 511 24.97 9.24 43.27
C ILE A 511 23.65 8.52 42.96
N ASN A 512 23.38 7.43 43.69
CA ASN A 512 22.28 6.52 43.38
C ASN A 512 20.91 7.08 43.78
N PRO A 513 19.96 7.27 42.84
CA PRO A 513 18.56 7.44 43.18
C PRO A 513 17.90 6.05 43.37
N PRO A 514 16.96 5.87 44.31
CA PRO A 514 16.01 4.75 44.22
C PRO A 514 15.13 4.99 42.99
N VAL A 515 15.33 4.17 41.96
CA VAL A 515 14.84 4.46 40.60
C VAL A 515 13.55 3.72 40.25
N ASP A 516 12.42 4.41 40.39
CA ASP A 516 11.14 3.98 39.79
C ASP A 516 11.26 3.90 38.26
N ARG A 517 10.66 2.86 37.68
CA ARG A 517 10.73 2.56 36.24
C ARG A 517 9.84 3.51 35.43
N THR A 518 10.35 4.71 35.17
CA THR A 518 9.70 5.75 34.35
C THR A 518 10.48 6.02 33.06
N TRP A 519 9.83 6.61 32.05
CA TRP A 519 10.51 7.11 30.85
C TRP A 519 11.68 8.07 31.17
N GLY A 520 11.50 8.97 32.16
CA GLY A 520 12.53 9.91 32.58
C GLY A 520 13.75 9.20 33.17
N THR A 521 13.51 8.23 34.06
CA THR A 521 14.52 7.34 34.64
C THR A 521 15.33 6.64 33.56
N LEU A 522 14.64 5.94 32.65
CA LEU A 522 15.26 5.12 31.61
C LEU A 522 16.03 5.96 30.59
N LYS A 523 15.54 7.17 30.25
CA LYS A 523 16.30 8.16 29.47
C LYS A 523 17.48 8.79 30.21
N GLY A 524 17.44 8.82 31.54
CA GLY A 524 18.60 9.16 32.36
C GLY A 524 19.69 8.09 32.24
N ILE A 525 19.31 6.82 32.39
CA ILE A 525 20.21 5.67 32.28
C ILE A 525 20.83 5.56 30.88
N GLU A 526 20.06 5.75 29.81
CA GLU A 526 20.58 5.76 28.42
C GLU A 526 21.71 6.78 28.21
N LYS A 527 21.62 7.97 28.84
CA LYS A 527 22.64 9.03 28.72
C LYS A 527 23.97 8.70 29.42
N VAL A 528 23.97 7.75 30.35
CA VAL A 528 25.14 7.35 31.15
C VAL A 528 25.56 5.90 30.87
N PHE A 529 24.96 5.26 29.86
CA PHE A 529 25.23 3.88 29.52
C PHE A 529 26.59 3.74 28.80
N ASP A 530 27.52 3.02 29.43
CA ASP A 530 28.76 2.53 28.82
C ASP A 530 28.85 1.02 29.10
N GLU A 531 29.14 0.22 28.08
CA GLU A 531 29.29 -1.24 28.21
C GLU A 531 30.42 -1.65 29.17
N LYS A 532 31.42 -0.78 29.41
CA LYS A 532 32.49 -0.97 30.40
C LYS A 532 32.02 -0.86 31.85
N LEU A 533 30.84 -0.27 32.08
CA LEU A 533 30.22 -0.18 33.40
C LEU A 533 29.35 -1.41 33.71
N VAL A 534 29.18 -2.34 32.77
CA VAL A 534 28.45 -3.59 32.98
C VAL A 534 29.25 -4.55 33.85
N ARG A 535 28.64 -5.01 34.95
CA ARG A 535 29.22 -5.92 35.95
C ARG A 535 28.28 -7.11 36.20
N ASP A 536 28.75 -8.05 37.01
CA ASP A 536 27.95 -9.12 37.63
C ASP A 536 27.20 -10.06 36.66
N LEU A 537 27.71 -10.17 35.42
CA LEU A 537 27.11 -10.94 34.35
C LEU A 537 26.95 -12.42 34.71
N LYS A 538 25.71 -12.90 34.69
CA LYS A 538 25.31 -14.28 35.01
C LYS A 538 24.40 -14.82 33.90
N PRO A 539 24.68 -15.99 33.31
CA PRO A 539 23.80 -16.61 32.32
C PRO A 539 22.40 -16.85 32.90
N LEU A 540 21.38 -16.30 32.23
CA LEU A 540 19.97 -16.53 32.50
C LEU A 540 19.43 -17.63 31.58
N PHE A 541 19.83 -17.62 30.30
CA PHE A 541 19.42 -18.59 29.30
C PHE A 541 20.46 -18.69 28.17
N THR A 542 20.80 -19.91 27.75
CA THR A 542 21.72 -20.16 26.64
C THR A 542 21.11 -21.18 25.69
N ASN A 543 21.15 -20.89 24.39
CA ASN A 543 20.77 -21.82 23.32
C ASN A 543 21.92 -21.93 22.28
N LYS A 544 21.66 -22.58 21.14
CA LYS A 544 22.67 -22.80 20.08
C LYS A 544 23.16 -21.54 19.36
N THR A 545 22.41 -20.44 19.40
CA THR A 545 22.68 -19.21 18.63
C THR A 545 22.72 -17.94 19.48
N SER A 546 22.32 -17.97 20.74
CA SER A 546 22.33 -16.79 21.63
C SER A 546 22.53 -17.16 23.11
N ILE A 547 23.24 -16.28 23.81
CA ILE A 547 23.40 -16.25 25.26
C ILE A 547 22.63 -15.03 25.78
N ILE A 548 21.84 -15.20 26.84
CA ILE A 548 21.14 -14.14 27.55
C ILE A 548 21.65 -14.13 28.99
N GLU A 549 22.15 -12.99 29.44
CA GLU A 549 22.74 -12.80 30.77
C GLU A 549 22.02 -11.67 31.52
N THR A 550 21.81 -11.84 32.82
CA THR A 550 21.53 -10.73 33.74
C THR A 550 22.85 -10.08 34.15
N GLY A 551 22.87 -8.76 34.27
CA GLY A 551 24.02 -8.02 34.80
C GLY A 551 23.58 -6.70 35.43
N SER A 552 24.53 -5.97 36.01
CA SER A 552 24.29 -4.67 36.61
C SER A 552 25.02 -3.57 35.82
N LEU A 553 24.37 -2.44 35.56
CA LEU A 553 25.06 -1.22 35.15
C LEU A 553 25.56 -0.50 36.41
N GLY A 554 26.88 -0.41 36.56
CA GLY A 554 27.54 0.24 37.69
C GLY A 554 27.29 -0.39 39.07
N GLY A 555 26.69 -1.59 39.14
CA GLY A 555 26.21 -2.18 40.39
C GLY A 555 24.86 -1.64 40.88
N VAL A 556 24.15 -0.84 40.08
CA VAL A 556 22.99 -0.03 40.54
C VAL A 556 21.70 -0.29 39.75
N PHE A 557 21.79 -0.56 38.45
CA PHE A 557 20.60 -0.80 37.61
C PHE A 557 20.68 -2.15 36.91
N ASP A 558 19.66 -2.99 37.10
CA ASP A 558 19.57 -4.32 36.50
C ASP A 558 19.33 -4.27 34.98
N ILE A 559 20.17 -4.98 34.21
CA ILE A 559 20.08 -5.07 32.75
C ILE A 559 20.09 -6.52 32.26
N ILE A 560 19.62 -6.71 31.03
CA ILE A 560 19.81 -7.93 30.25
C ILE A 560 20.83 -7.64 29.14
N ARG A 561 21.81 -8.54 28.99
CA ARG A 561 22.71 -8.61 27.83
C ARG A 561 22.29 -9.81 26.97
N LYS A 562 21.94 -9.58 25.70
CA LYS A 562 21.80 -10.64 24.69
C LYS A 562 23.06 -10.65 23.82
N SER A 563 23.76 -11.77 23.78
CA SER A 563 25.02 -11.96 23.03
C SER A 563 24.86 -13.07 22.00
N THR A 564 25.48 -12.94 20.82
CA THR A 564 25.43 -13.96 19.76
C THR A 564 26.70 -14.02 18.91
N THR A 565 27.01 -15.22 18.41
CA THR A 565 28.01 -15.48 17.35
C THR A 565 27.37 -15.93 16.03
N ASP A 566 26.03 -16.00 15.97
CA ASP A 566 25.27 -16.33 14.77
C ASP A 566 24.93 -15.05 14.00
N GLU A 567 25.26 -15.02 12.71
CA GLU A 567 25.11 -13.81 11.90
C GLU A 567 23.64 -13.36 11.77
N MET A 568 22.72 -14.31 11.64
CA MET A 568 21.30 -14.00 11.47
C MET A 568 20.67 -13.52 12.79
N LYS A 569 21.06 -14.08 13.93
CA LYS A 569 20.66 -13.58 15.25
C LYS A 569 21.31 -12.22 15.56
N GLY A 570 22.51 -11.94 15.05
CA GLY A 570 23.13 -10.61 15.08
C GLY A 570 22.32 -9.57 14.30
N ARG A 571 21.84 -9.92 13.10
CA ARG A 571 20.89 -9.11 12.33
C ARG A 571 19.56 -8.90 13.08
N GLU A 572 19.06 -9.93 13.78
CA GLU A 572 17.85 -9.85 14.61
C GLU A 572 18.02 -8.90 15.81
N HIS A 573 19.18 -8.94 16.49
CA HIS A 573 19.53 -8.00 17.57
C HIS A 573 19.65 -6.54 17.06
N ARG A 574 20.19 -6.33 15.86
CA ARG A 574 20.26 -5.00 15.21
C ARG A 574 18.86 -4.48 14.85
N HIS A 575 17.95 -5.36 14.44
CA HIS A 575 16.55 -5.01 14.24
C HIS A 575 15.87 -4.62 15.57
N GLU A 576 16.05 -5.40 16.62
CA GLU A 576 15.54 -5.08 17.97
C GLU A 576 16.06 -3.74 18.49
N GLN A 577 17.36 -3.45 18.29
CA GLN A 577 17.99 -2.16 18.61
C GLN A 577 17.29 -1.00 17.89
N PHE A 578 17.03 -1.15 16.58
CA PHE A 578 16.37 -0.13 15.78
C PHE A 578 14.91 0.10 16.23
N ILE A 579 14.13 -0.96 16.40
CA ILE A 579 12.73 -0.89 16.84
C ILE A 579 12.64 -0.28 18.25
N GLY A 580 13.54 -0.67 19.16
CA GLY A 580 13.68 -0.08 20.49
C GLY A 580 13.84 1.44 20.44
N ILE A 581 14.95 1.90 19.87
CA ILE A 581 15.34 3.32 19.85
C ILE A 581 14.33 4.19 19.09
N THR A 582 13.76 3.70 17.99
CA THR A 582 12.85 4.47 17.13
C THR A 582 11.41 4.46 17.60
N SER A 583 10.94 3.36 18.20
CA SER A 583 9.53 3.02 18.30
C SER A 583 9.12 2.61 19.72
N THR A 584 9.52 1.44 20.22
CA THR A 584 8.96 0.89 21.48
C THR A 584 9.41 1.65 22.71
N ASN A 585 10.66 2.15 22.79
CA ASN A 585 11.09 2.99 23.91
C ASN A 585 10.19 4.24 24.04
N ARG A 586 9.73 4.83 22.93
CA ARG A 586 8.90 6.05 22.95
C ARG A 586 7.51 5.80 23.54
N LEU A 587 6.99 4.58 23.47
CA LEU A 587 5.68 4.22 24.03
C LEU A 587 5.66 4.33 25.56
N LEU A 588 6.82 4.24 26.23
CA LEU A 588 6.96 4.45 27.68
C LEU A 588 6.70 5.90 28.14
N GLN A 589 6.56 6.85 27.22
CA GLN A 589 6.00 8.17 27.52
C GLN A 589 4.50 8.11 27.89
N PHE A 590 3.83 7.00 27.59
CA PHE A 590 2.39 6.84 27.73
C PHE A 590 1.98 5.58 28.51
N ILE A 591 2.63 4.43 28.26
CA ILE A 591 2.23 3.12 28.79
C ILE A 591 3.43 2.26 29.21
N PRO A 592 3.36 1.54 30.35
CA PRO A 592 4.52 0.82 30.93
C PRO A 592 4.85 -0.52 30.25
N ASN A 593 4.06 -0.99 29.29
CA ASN A 593 4.02 -2.40 28.83
C ASN A 593 5.12 -2.81 27.82
N PHE A 594 6.14 -1.98 27.61
CA PHE A 594 7.28 -2.26 26.73
C PHE A 594 8.58 -2.14 27.52
N ALA A 595 9.51 -3.06 27.37
CA ALA A 595 10.84 -2.98 27.96
C ALA A 595 11.77 -2.04 27.17
N TYR A 596 12.62 -1.32 27.88
CA TYR A 596 13.59 -0.38 27.32
C TYR A 596 14.76 -1.09 26.64
N VAL A 597 15.13 -0.62 25.45
CA VAL A 597 16.35 -1.04 24.74
C VAL A 597 17.37 0.09 24.82
N PHE A 598 18.50 -0.12 25.48
CA PHE A 598 19.54 0.93 25.63
C PHE A 598 20.42 1.07 24.40
N GLY A 599 20.69 -0.04 23.71
CA GLY A 599 21.57 -0.07 22.54
C GLY A 599 22.42 -1.32 22.49
N GLY A 600 23.46 -1.29 21.67
CA GLY A 600 24.26 -2.47 21.37
C GLY A 600 25.17 -2.27 20.16
N ASN A 601 25.88 -3.33 19.82
CA ASN A 601 26.79 -3.45 18.68
C ASN A 601 26.30 -4.58 17.73
N SER A 602 27.16 -5.10 16.85
CA SER A 602 26.79 -6.14 15.87
C SER A 602 26.47 -7.52 16.46
N THR A 603 26.96 -7.83 17.67
CA THR A 603 26.83 -9.15 18.32
C THR A 603 26.15 -9.09 19.68
N THR A 604 26.05 -7.91 20.29
CA THR A 604 25.55 -7.72 21.66
C THR A 604 24.49 -6.63 21.72
N LEU A 605 23.37 -6.90 22.39
CA LEU A 605 22.29 -5.97 22.69
C LEU A 605 22.04 -5.86 24.20
N TYR A 606 21.72 -4.66 24.67
CA TYR A 606 21.41 -4.35 26.06
C TYR A 606 19.98 -3.80 26.21
N THR A 607 19.21 -4.40 27.11
CA THR A 607 17.85 -3.95 27.49
C THR A 607 17.76 -3.79 29.01
N GLU A 608 16.73 -3.13 29.51
CA GLU A 608 16.41 -3.22 30.94
C GLU A 608 16.03 -4.66 31.31
N ARG A 609 16.24 -5.02 32.58
CA ARG A 609 15.70 -6.24 33.17
C ARG A 609 14.39 -5.94 33.86
N ILE A 610 13.30 -6.57 33.41
CA ILE A 610 12.03 -6.51 34.12
C ILE A 610 12.07 -7.51 35.27
N MET A 611 11.78 -7.05 36.49
CA MET A 611 11.80 -7.88 37.70
C MET A 611 10.44 -8.54 37.93
N GLY A 612 10.36 -9.84 37.65
CA GLY A 612 9.17 -10.67 37.82
C GLY A 612 9.31 -12.01 37.09
N PRO A 613 8.37 -12.95 37.27
CA PRO A 613 8.30 -14.14 36.45
C PRO A 613 7.85 -13.80 35.02
N THR A 614 8.22 -14.61 34.03
CA THR A 614 7.56 -14.61 32.74
C THR A 614 6.09 -15.03 32.89
N LEU A 615 5.25 -14.65 31.92
CA LEU A 615 3.88 -15.15 31.84
C LEU A 615 3.87 -16.68 31.68
N HIS A 616 4.88 -17.28 31.05
CA HIS A 616 5.04 -18.74 30.97
C HIS A 616 5.20 -19.37 32.36
N GLU A 617 6.15 -18.88 33.18
CA GLU A 617 6.39 -19.37 34.54
C GLU A 617 5.18 -19.14 35.45
N TRP A 618 4.50 -18.00 35.31
CA TRP A 618 3.30 -17.72 36.09
C TRP A 618 2.11 -18.61 35.70
N LEU A 619 1.93 -18.93 34.41
CA LEU A 619 0.89 -19.85 33.93
C LEU A 619 1.03 -21.27 34.49
N ILE A 620 2.24 -21.71 34.84
CA ILE A 620 2.51 -23.03 35.45
C ILE A 620 2.69 -22.97 36.97
N SER A 621 2.48 -21.81 37.58
CA SER A 621 2.63 -21.59 39.03
C SER A 621 1.33 -21.73 39.81
N ASP A 622 1.47 -21.97 41.10
CA ASP A 622 0.41 -21.88 42.12
C ASP A 622 -0.28 -20.51 42.18
N LYS A 623 0.35 -19.46 41.62
CA LYS A 623 -0.16 -18.08 41.56
C LYS A 623 -1.03 -17.80 40.34
N TYR A 624 -1.25 -18.78 39.46
CA TYR A 624 -2.14 -18.66 38.32
C TYR A 624 -3.59 -18.38 38.76
N THR A 625 -4.23 -17.39 38.14
CA THR A 625 -5.69 -17.18 38.27
C THR A 625 -6.31 -16.69 36.96
N ASP A 626 -7.51 -17.15 36.65
CA ASP A 626 -8.23 -16.75 35.42
C ASP A 626 -8.50 -15.24 35.39
N ALA A 627 -8.74 -14.64 36.56
CA ALA A 627 -8.91 -13.19 36.72
C ALA A 627 -7.62 -12.43 36.39
N GLY A 628 -6.48 -12.88 36.92
CA GLY A 628 -5.16 -12.34 36.58
C GLY A 628 -4.85 -12.49 35.09
N PHE A 629 -5.15 -13.65 34.50
CA PHE A 629 -4.91 -13.90 33.07
C PHE A 629 -5.79 -13.01 32.18
N ARG A 630 -7.08 -12.87 32.50
CA ARG A 630 -7.99 -11.94 31.82
C ARG A 630 -7.51 -10.49 31.91
N LEU A 631 -6.98 -10.07 33.07
CA LEU A 631 -6.39 -8.74 33.26
C LEU A 631 -5.12 -8.52 32.43
N ILE A 632 -4.21 -9.51 32.41
CA ILE A 632 -2.96 -9.49 31.62
C ILE A 632 -3.27 -9.39 30.12
N ILE A 633 -4.17 -10.23 29.61
CA ILE A 633 -4.63 -10.22 28.22
C ILE A 633 -5.28 -8.89 27.85
N THR A 634 -6.05 -8.27 28.77
CA THR A 634 -6.67 -6.96 28.54
C THR A 634 -5.61 -5.85 28.45
N GLN A 635 -4.66 -5.78 29.40
CA GLN A 635 -3.58 -4.79 29.36
C GLN A 635 -2.73 -4.90 28.09
N LEU A 636 -2.35 -6.11 27.70
CA LEU A 636 -1.58 -6.35 26.47
C LEU A 636 -2.35 -5.96 25.20
N ALA A 637 -3.66 -6.25 25.13
CA ALA A 637 -4.48 -5.83 24.01
C ALA A 637 -4.53 -4.30 23.86
N LEU A 638 -4.70 -3.58 24.97
CA LEU A 638 -4.71 -2.11 24.99
C LEU A 638 -3.35 -1.53 24.59
N ALA A 639 -2.25 -2.09 25.12
CA ALA A 639 -0.88 -1.70 24.78
C ALA A 639 -0.56 -1.92 23.29
N LEU A 640 -0.90 -3.09 22.74
CA LEU A 640 -0.71 -3.42 21.33
C LEU A 640 -1.54 -2.50 20.43
N GLN A 641 -2.80 -2.21 20.78
CA GLN A 641 -3.62 -1.29 19.99
C GLN A 641 -3.04 0.13 19.96
N MET A 642 -2.50 0.62 21.07
CA MET A 642 -1.83 1.91 21.12
C MET A 642 -0.53 1.90 20.29
N ALA A 643 0.29 0.86 20.40
CA ALA A 643 1.51 0.72 19.60
C ALA A 643 1.24 0.61 18.08
N GLN A 644 0.15 -0.07 17.71
CA GLN A 644 -0.35 -0.12 16.32
C GLN A 644 -0.80 1.26 15.81
N HIS A 645 -1.36 2.10 16.68
CA HIS A 645 -1.77 3.46 16.33
C HIS A 645 -0.58 4.43 16.19
N GLU A 646 0.32 4.46 17.18
CA GLU A 646 1.41 5.45 17.25
C GLU A 646 2.57 5.15 16.30
N CYS A 647 2.92 3.88 16.09
CA CYS A 647 4.08 3.49 15.27
C CYS A 647 3.86 2.25 14.39
N GLY A 648 2.62 1.79 14.20
CA GLY A 648 2.31 0.64 13.34
C GLY A 648 2.90 -0.68 13.84
N PHE A 649 3.16 -0.79 15.15
CA PHE A 649 3.89 -1.91 15.75
C PHE A 649 3.14 -3.24 15.65
N VAL A 650 3.86 -4.32 15.30
CA VAL A 650 3.38 -5.71 15.39
C VAL A 650 4.54 -6.58 15.90
N HIS A 651 4.32 -7.37 16.93
CA HIS A 651 5.38 -8.14 17.60
C HIS A 651 5.80 -9.40 16.80
N TRP A 652 4.86 -10.01 16.07
CA TRP A 652 4.96 -11.27 15.31
C TRP A 652 5.28 -12.55 16.10
N ASP A 653 5.97 -12.45 17.24
CA ASP A 653 6.41 -13.58 18.08
C ASP A 653 5.90 -13.48 19.53
N LEU A 654 4.79 -12.76 19.78
CA LEU A 654 4.27 -12.56 21.13
C LEU A 654 3.75 -13.88 21.73
N THR A 655 4.39 -14.31 22.80
CA THR A 655 4.24 -15.62 23.46
C THR A 655 4.44 -15.46 24.98
N PRO A 656 4.05 -16.44 25.82
CA PRO A 656 4.16 -16.33 27.27
C PRO A 656 5.58 -16.12 27.82
N TRP A 657 6.63 -16.53 27.10
CA TRP A 657 8.02 -16.27 27.48
C TRP A 657 8.49 -14.87 27.06
N ASN A 658 7.83 -14.23 26.08
CA ASN A 658 8.11 -12.86 25.63
C ASN A 658 7.28 -11.80 26.40
N VAL A 659 6.73 -12.16 27.56
CA VAL A 659 6.04 -11.25 28.49
C VAL A 659 6.55 -11.51 29.90
N VAL A 660 6.98 -10.46 30.61
CA VAL A 660 7.35 -10.51 32.03
C VAL A 660 6.29 -9.80 32.86
N LEU A 661 5.90 -10.38 33.99
CA LEU A 661 4.87 -9.85 34.89
C LEU A 661 5.52 -9.04 36.01
N TRP A 662 5.67 -7.73 35.78
CA TRP A 662 6.23 -6.81 36.75
C TRP A 662 5.21 -6.50 37.85
N SER A 663 5.57 -6.78 39.11
CA SER A 663 4.76 -6.42 40.27
C SER A 663 5.31 -5.13 40.89
N ILE A 664 4.44 -4.15 41.14
CA ILE A 664 4.79 -2.87 41.77
C ILE A 664 4.27 -2.77 43.20
N PRO A 665 4.91 -1.99 44.10
CA PRO A 665 4.55 -1.98 45.53
C PRO A 665 3.15 -1.43 45.85
N SER A 666 2.54 -0.66 44.95
CA SER A 666 1.22 -0.05 45.14
C SER A 666 0.38 -0.12 43.87
N VAL A 667 -0.95 -0.16 44.03
CA VAL A 667 -1.89 -0.21 42.89
C VAL A 667 -1.86 1.12 42.13
N SER A 668 -1.45 1.10 40.87
CA SER A 668 -1.38 2.27 39.99
C SER A 668 -2.52 2.31 38.98
N GLU A 669 -2.92 3.51 38.55
CA GLU A 669 -3.93 3.77 37.53
C GLU A 669 -3.23 4.05 36.18
N ILE A 670 -3.40 3.14 35.21
CA ILE A 670 -2.72 3.17 33.90
C ILE A 670 -3.72 3.52 32.80
N ASP A 671 -3.50 4.65 32.11
CA ASP A 671 -4.41 5.19 31.09
C ASP A 671 -4.01 4.77 29.66
N TYR A 672 -4.81 3.91 29.05
CA TYR A 672 -4.61 3.45 27.67
C TYR A 672 -5.46 4.27 26.68
N LYS A 673 -4.83 5.12 25.88
CA LYS A 673 -5.51 5.92 24.84
C LYS A 673 -5.78 5.09 23.59
N VAL A 674 -6.95 4.44 23.55
CA VAL A 674 -7.34 3.53 22.46
C VAL A 674 -7.94 4.21 21.22
N SER A 675 -8.32 5.49 21.32
CA SER A 675 -8.68 6.32 20.16
C SER A 675 -8.49 7.82 20.46
N ALA A 676 -8.74 8.69 19.47
CA ALA A 676 -8.78 10.14 19.66
C ALA A 676 -9.85 10.62 20.66
N THR A 677 -10.85 9.80 20.99
CA THR A 677 -11.98 10.16 21.86
C THR A 677 -12.21 9.19 23.02
N LYS A 678 -11.32 8.20 23.22
CA LYS A 678 -11.51 7.12 24.19
C LYS A 678 -10.19 6.75 24.89
N VAL A 679 -10.21 6.84 26.22
CA VAL A 679 -9.19 6.33 27.13
C VAL A 679 -9.82 5.20 27.95
N ILE A 680 -9.04 4.17 28.29
CA ILE A 680 -9.41 3.10 29.20
C ILE A 680 -8.39 3.06 30.33
N SER A 681 -8.83 3.35 31.55
CA SER A 681 -8.00 3.30 32.76
C SER A 681 -8.04 1.90 33.36
N ILE A 682 -6.90 1.31 33.69
CA ILE A 682 -6.80 0.06 34.46
C ILE A 682 -6.07 0.33 35.77
N ARG A 683 -6.68 -0.07 36.89
CA ARG A 683 -6.04 -0.10 38.21
C ARG A 683 -5.42 -1.47 38.44
N SER A 684 -4.10 -1.53 38.63
CA SER A 684 -3.40 -2.77 38.98
C SER A 684 -2.06 -2.49 39.65
N ASN A 685 -1.59 -3.46 40.43
CA ASN A 685 -0.19 -3.57 40.86
C ASN A 685 0.60 -4.61 40.01
N LEU A 686 0.00 -5.20 38.97
CA LEU A 686 0.62 -6.21 38.11
C LEU A 686 0.59 -5.75 36.65
N ILE A 687 1.77 -5.50 36.08
CA ILE A 687 1.96 -4.92 34.75
C ILE A 687 2.64 -5.96 33.84
N PRO A 688 1.97 -6.47 32.79
CA PRO A 688 2.62 -7.29 31.80
C PRO A 688 3.46 -6.40 30.87
N VAL A 689 4.77 -6.66 30.82
CA VAL A 689 5.74 -5.96 29.99
C VAL A 689 6.22 -6.90 28.88
N MET A 690 6.03 -6.51 27.62
CA MET A 690 6.51 -7.25 26.45
C MET A 690 8.02 -7.07 26.30
N ILE A 691 8.73 -8.16 26.04
CA ILE A 691 10.16 -8.22 25.76
C ILE A 691 10.42 -8.89 24.39
N ASP A 692 11.65 -8.78 23.89
CA ASP A 692 12.11 -9.35 22.61
C ASP A 692 11.40 -8.81 21.35
N TYR A 693 11.94 -7.72 20.79
CA TYR A 693 11.40 -7.14 19.55
C TYR A 693 12.14 -7.59 18.28
N GLY A 694 13.01 -8.60 18.36
CA GLY A 694 13.87 -9.03 17.26
C GLY A 694 13.14 -9.44 15.98
N LYS A 695 11.93 -9.99 16.12
CA LYS A 695 11.08 -10.46 15.01
C LYS A 695 10.00 -9.47 14.57
N SER A 696 9.90 -8.33 15.23
CA SER A 696 8.76 -7.41 15.17
C SER A 696 8.69 -6.60 13.85
N LYS A 697 7.81 -5.60 13.83
CA LYS A 697 7.62 -4.61 12.77
C LYS A 697 7.29 -3.26 13.41
N ALA A 698 7.73 -2.16 12.80
CA ALA A 698 7.21 -0.81 13.03
C ALA A 698 7.22 0.02 11.73
N ILE A 699 6.62 1.20 11.76
CA ILE A 699 6.63 2.18 10.68
C ILE A 699 7.40 3.43 11.15
N VAL A 700 8.59 3.63 10.59
CA VAL A 700 9.51 4.73 10.96
C VAL A 700 9.72 5.63 9.75
N ASN A 701 9.48 6.94 9.91
CA ASN A 701 9.57 7.92 8.81
C ASN A 701 8.74 7.54 7.56
N LYS A 702 7.59 6.88 7.75
CA LYS A 702 6.72 6.27 6.71
C LYS A 702 7.30 5.03 5.99
N THR A 703 8.52 4.60 6.32
CA THR A 703 9.10 3.34 5.86
C THR A 703 8.68 2.19 6.78
N HIS A 704 8.41 1.03 6.19
CA HIS A 704 8.10 -0.20 6.93
C HIS A 704 9.38 -0.95 7.27
N HIS A 705 9.60 -1.17 8.56
CA HIS A 705 10.72 -1.91 9.14
C HIS A 705 10.17 -3.17 9.79
N GLY A 706 10.78 -4.33 9.55
CA GLY A 706 10.32 -5.58 10.18
C GLY A 706 11.09 -6.81 9.71
N PHE A 707 11.42 -7.71 10.64
CA PHE A 707 12.37 -8.80 10.41
C PHE A 707 11.75 -10.04 9.74
N ILE A 708 10.53 -10.43 10.08
CA ILE A 708 9.84 -11.59 9.47
C ILE A 708 8.88 -11.15 8.35
N HIS A 709 8.06 -10.12 8.60
CA HIS A 709 6.96 -9.72 7.73
C HIS A 709 6.80 -8.18 7.65
N PRO A 710 7.77 -7.44 7.08
CA PRO A 710 7.74 -5.97 7.04
C PRO A 710 6.49 -5.41 6.33
N PHE A 711 5.98 -6.09 5.31
CA PHE A 711 4.83 -5.65 4.50
C PHE A 711 3.50 -6.34 4.86
N LYS A 712 3.41 -7.05 5.98
CA LYS A 712 2.15 -7.63 6.48
C LYS A 712 1.66 -6.83 7.68
N THR A 713 0.35 -6.62 7.77
CA THR A 713 -0.31 -6.08 8.97
C THR A 713 -1.37 -7.08 9.40
N SER A 714 -1.30 -7.57 10.65
CA SER A 714 -2.36 -8.36 11.26
C SER A 714 -2.56 -7.86 12.68
N THR A 715 -3.55 -7.00 12.87
CA THR A 715 -3.79 -6.25 14.11
C THR A 715 -4.11 -7.15 15.31
N SER A 716 -4.62 -8.35 15.09
CA SER A 716 -4.95 -9.32 16.14
C SER A 716 -3.99 -10.52 16.23
N GLN A 717 -2.93 -10.58 15.41
CA GLN A 717 -2.02 -11.75 15.38
C GLN A 717 -1.35 -12.00 16.71
N ASP A 718 -0.70 -10.98 17.27
CA ASP A 718 0.13 -11.10 18.48
C ASP A 718 -0.70 -11.66 19.66
N LEU A 719 -1.90 -11.12 19.85
CA LEU A 719 -2.84 -11.56 20.89
C LEU A 719 -3.39 -12.97 20.61
N SER A 720 -3.62 -13.32 19.35
CA SER A 720 -4.06 -14.67 18.95
C SER A 720 -2.95 -15.72 19.21
N THR A 721 -1.70 -15.41 18.86
CA THR A 721 -0.52 -16.24 19.15
C THR A 721 -0.38 -16.44 20.66
N LEU A 722 -0.45 -15.36 21.44
CA LEU A 722 -0.31 -15.37 22.89
C LEU A 722 -1.38 -16.23 23.58
N ILE A 723 -2.65 -16.08 23.21
CA ILE A 723 -3.76 -16.86 23.77
C ILE A 723 -3.61 -18.35 23.43
N LEU A 724 -3.29 -18.69 22.18
CA LEU A 724 -3.13 -20.09 21.73
C LEU A 724 -1.91 -20.77 22.38
N THR A 725 -0.81 -20.05 22.59
CA THR A 725 0.38 -20.58 23.25
C THR A 725 0.20 -20.67 24.77
N SER A 726 -0.53 -19.75 25.40
CA SER A 726 -0.96 -19.86 26.81
C SER A 726 -1.84 -21.10 27.03
N ALA A 727 -2.81 -21.35 26.14
CA ALA A 727 -3.65 -22.56 26.16
C ALA A 727 -2.81 -23.84 26.07
N LYS A 728 -1.79 -23.85 25.20
CA LYS A 728 -0.88 -24.99 25.06
C LYS A 728 -0.08 -25.25 26.34
N THR A 729 0.36 -24.20 27.03
CA THR A 729 1.05 -24.29 28.33
C THR A 729 0.16 -24.89 29.41
N LEU A 730 -1.10 -24.43 29.53
CA LEU A 730 -2.03 -24.88 30.58
C LEU A 730 -2.57 -26.30 30.38
N PHE A 731 -2.82 -26.75 29.14
CA PHE A 731 -3.65 -27.94 28.86
C PHE A 731 -2.99 -29.05 28.02
N GLY A 732 -1.66 -29.15 28.00
CA GLY A 732 -0.97 -30.39 27.58
C GLY A 732 -1.15 -30.85 26.12
N ILE A 733 -1.57 -29.95 25.22
CA ILE A 733 -1.81 -30.16 23.76
C ILE A 733 -3.16 -30.82 23.40
N GLY A 734 -3.93 -30.13 22.55
CA GLY A 734 -5.05 -30.69 21.81
C GLY A 734 -5.89 -29.61 21.12
N LYS A 735 -6.40 -29.86 19.90
CA LYS A 735 -7.27 -28.89 19.21
C LYS A 735 -8.62 -28.70 19.95
N ARG A 736 -9.08 -29.74 20.66
CA ARG A 736 -10.20 -29.68 21.63
C ARG A 736 -9.86 -28.82 22.86
N SER A 737 -8.60 -28.75 23.28
CA SER A 737 -8.18 -28.01 24.49
C SER A 737 -8.23 -26.49 24.28
N VAL A 738 -8.00 -26.01 23.06
CA VAL A 738 -8.27 -24.60 22.69
C VAL A 738 -9.76 -24.29 22.80
N ASP A 739 -10.61 -25.19 22.32
CA ASP A 739 -12.06 -25.10 22.43
C ASP A 739 -12.52 -25.05 23.90
N ILE A 740 -11.87 -25.81 24.79
CA ILE A 740 -12.10 -25.75 26.25
C ILE A 740 -11.61 -24.42 26.83
N PHE A 741 -10.42 -23.93 26.47
CA PHE A 741 -9.88 -22.66 26.98
C PHE A 741 -10.74 -21.45 26.59
N LEU A 742 -11.25 -21.43 25.36
CA LEU A 742 -12.14 -20.36 24.88
C LEU A 742 -13.52 -20.40 25.57
N ARG A 743 -13.95 -21.55 26.08
CA ARG A 743 -15.15 -21.69 26.94
C ARG A 743 -14.85 -21.40 28.41
N PHE A 744 -13.64 -21.68 28.87
CA PHE A 744 -13.14 -21.44 30.23
C PHE A 744 -13.02 -19.95 30.55
N LEU A 745 -12.72 -19.12 29.55
CA LEU A 745 -12.84 -17.67 29.64
C LEU A 745 -14.30 -17.17 29.82
N HIS A 746 -15.31 -18.05 29.85
CA HIS A 746 -16.62 -17.74 29.30
C HIS A 746 -17.86 -18.49 29.89
N ALA A 747 -17.69 -19.34 30.91
CA ALA A 747 -18.72 -20.28 31.38
C ALA A 747 -19.88 -19.59 32.15
N PRO A 748 -21.12 -20.16 32.19
CA PRO A 748 -21.54 -21.49 31.70
C PRO A 748 -22.67 -21.46 30.63
N LEU A 749 -22.83 -22.56 29.85
CA LEU A 749 -24.12 -23.21 29.53
C LEU A 749 -23.98 -24.45 28.59
N HIS A 750 -25.11 -25.06 28.19
CA HIS A 750 -25.25 -26.45 27.76
C HIS A 750 -24.74 -26.84 26.34
N SER A 751 -24.62 -28.15 26.14
CA SER A 751 -24.01 -28.82 24.98
C SER A 751 -24.72 -28.69 23.62
N ARG A 752 -25.94 -28.13 23.54
CA ARG A 752 -26.70 -28.07 22.27
C ARG A 752 -26.17 -27.03 21.27
N ASP A 753 -25.60 -25.91 21.73
CA ASP A 753 -25.07 -24.86 20.85
C ASP A 753 -23.75 -25.25 20.15
N ILE A 754 -23.12 -26.35 20.57
CA ILE A 754 -21.81 -26.81 20.06
C ILE A 754 -21.84 -27.08 18.55
N ARG A 755 -22.97 -27.53 17.98
CA ARG A 755 -23.03 -27.88 16.54
C ARG A 755 -23.01 -26.64 15.65
N GLY A 756 -23.84 -25.64 15.96
CA GLY A 756 -23.85 -24.36 15.23
C GLY A 756 -22.56 -23.56 15.40
N PHE A 757 -21.92 -23.66 16.58
CA PHE A 757 -20.58 -23.13 16.81
C PHE A 757 -19.53 -23.80 15.89
N LEU A 758 -19.49 -25.14 15.82
CA LEU A 758 -18.53 -25.86 14.97
C LEU A 758 -18.70 -25.54 13.47
N GLU A 759 -19.93 -25.34 13.00
CA GLU A 759 -20.22 -24.96 11.61
C GLU A 759 -19.79 -23.52 11.28
N GLN A 760 -19.75 -22.61 12.26
CA GLN A 760 -19.23 -21.25 12.08
C GLN A 760 -17.71 -21.14 12.28
N HIS A 761 -17.14 -21.92 13.22
CA HIS A 761 -15.81 -21.69 13.80
C HIS A 761 -14.68 -22.54 13.19
N GLY A 762 -14.94 -23.32 12.14
CA GLY A 762 -13.87 -23.87 11.28
C GLY A 762 -12.89 -22.80 10.75
N LYS A 763 -13.34 -21.53 10.70
CA LYS A 763 -12.59 -20.34 10.25
C LYS A 763 -11.47 -19.86 11.18
N TYR A 764 -11.33 -20.38 12.41
CA TYR A 764 -10.24 -19.91 13.29
C TYR A 764 -8.85 -20.37 12.83
N ALA A 765 -8.75 -21.51 12.14
CA ALA A 765 -7.53 -21.88 11.41
C ALA A 765 -7.27 -20.97 10.20
N GLU A 766 -8.32 -20.41 9.59
CA GLU A 766 -8.22 -19.41 8.52
C GLU A 766 -7.82 -18.01 9.02
N MET A 767 -7.84 -17.71 10.32
CA MET A 767 -7.40 -16.40 10.84
C MET A 767 -5.87 -16.23 10.79
N THR A 768 -5.11 -17.29 11.07
CA THR A 768 -3.64 -17.27 11.02
C THR A 768 -3.09 -17.58 9.62
N SER A 769 -3.88 -18.22 8.75
CA SER A 769 -3.42 -18.72 7.44
C SER A 769 -4.11 -18.11 6.21
N SER A 770 -5.37 -17.68 6.28
CA SER A 770 -6.09 -17.22 5.08
C SER A 770 -5.91 -15.73 4.80
N HIS A 771 -5.91 -15.38 3.52
CA HIS A 771 -5.98 -13.99 3.07
C HIS A 771 -7.37 -13.34 3.23
N ARG A 772 -8.38 -14.04 3.79
CA ARG A 772 -9.75 -13.53 3.92
C ARG A 772 -9.95 -12.67 5.16
N VAL A 773 -9.49 -13.10 6.34
CA VAL A 773 -9.81 -12.43 7.61
C VAL A 773 -8.93 -11.19 7.89
N LEU A 774 -7.76 -11.09 7.23
CA LEU A 774 -6.88 -9.90 7.28
C LEU A 774 -7.52 -8.60 6.72
N ASN A 775 -8.76 -8.65 6.23
CA ASN A 775 -9.47 -7.51 5.62
C ASN A 775 -10.62 -6.97 6.50
N THR A 776 -10.88 -7.59 7.65
CA THR A 776 -11.80 -7.05 8.68
C THR A 776 -11.00 -6.22 9.68
N LYS A 777 -11.49 -5.00 10.00
CA LYS A 777 -10.81 -4.04 10.89
C LYS A 777 -10.91 -4.43 12.38
N PHE A 778 -10.55 -5.65 12.75
CA PHE A 778 -10.53 -6.07 14.14
C PHE A 778 -9.23 -5.60 14.83
N VAL A 779 -9.33 -4.65 15.75
CA VAL A 779 -8.22 -4.25 16.63
C VAL A 779 -8.08 -5.25 17.79
N PRO A 780 -6.94 -5.28 18.53
CA PRO A 780 -6.78 -6.17 19.69
C PRO A 780 -7.95 -6.15 20.68
N LEU A 781 -8.52 -4.96 20.96
CA LEU A 781 -9.65 -4.81 21.86
C LEU A 781 -10.94 -5.47 21.34
N ASP A 782 -11.14 -5.58 20.02
CA ASP A 782 -12.31 -6.27 19.45
C ASP A 782 -12.25 -7.78 19.74
N LEU A 783 -11.04 -8.37 19.77
CA LEU A 783 -10.86 -9.77 20.14
C LEU A 783 -11.15 -9.99 21.64
N VAL A 784 -10.70 -9.10 22.53
CA VAL A 784 -11.03 -9.17 23.97
C VAL A 784 -12.53 -8.97 24.22
N THR A 785 -13.17 -8.08 23.45
CA THR A 785 -14.62 -7.84 23.50
C THR A 785 -15.42 -9.04 22.96
N TYR A 786 -14.93 -9.68 21.89
CA TYR A 786 -15.54 -10.88 21.32
C TYR A 786 -15.50 -12.07 22.28
N LEU A 787 -14.38 -12.25 23.00
CA LEU A 787 -14.20 -13.24 24.05
C LEU A 787 -14.98 -12.93 25.34
N LYS A 788 -15.85 -11.90 25.32
CA LYS A 788 -16.62 -11.34 26.44
C LYS A 788 -15.89 -11.37 27.79
N VAL A 789 -14.66 -10.90 27.82
CA VAL A 789 -13.89 -10.83 29.06
C VAL A 789 -14.61 -9.86 30.02
N ASP A 790 -15.29 -10.40 31.04
CA ASP A 790 -16.26 -9.70 31.92
C ASP A 790 -15.72 -8.43 32.60
N VAL A 791 -14.40 -8.26 32.64
CA VAL A 791 -13.71 -7.02 33.01
C VAL A 791 -14.29 -5.82 32.24
N ILE A 792 -14.61 -5.96 30.95
CA ILE A 792 -15.07 -4.87 30.08
C ILE A 792 -16.40 -4.26 30.56
N HIS A 793 -17.33 -5.07 31.08
CA HIS A 793 -18.61 -4.57 31.60
C HIS A 793 -18.48 -3.84 32.95
N LYS A 794 -17.31 -3.91 33.59
CA LYS A 794 -16.97 -3.19 34.83
C LYS A 794 -16.08 -1.95 34.63
N LEU A 795 -15.70 -1.64 33.39
CA LEU A 795 -14.93 -0.42 33.07
C LEU A 795 -15.86 0.79 32.94
N SER A 796 -15.67 1.82 33.77
CA SER A 796 -16.44 3.06 33.69
C SER A 796 -16.01 3.92 32.50
N TRP A 797 -16.96 4.31 31.65
CA TRP A 797 -16.70 5.09 30.44
C TRP A 797 -16.66 6.60 30.74
N LYS A 798 -15.63 7.30 30.25
CA LYS A 798 -15.55 8.76 30.27
C LYS A 798 -15.56 9.31 28.83
N PRO A 799 -16.47 10.24 28.48
CA PRO A 799 -16.41 10.94 27.20
C PRO A 799 -15.24 11.94 27.19
N PHE A 800 -14.49 11.99 26.10
CA PHE A 800 -13.33 12.88 25.98
C PHE A 800 -13.77 14.32 25.60
N MET A 801 -13.96 15.17 26.61
CA MET A 801 -13.90 16.63 26.41
C MET A 801 -12.43 17.06 26.34
N ASN A 802 -12.09 17.86 25.34
CA ASN A 802 -10.72 18.13 24.93
C ASN A 802 -9.94 18.88 26.04
N ARG A 803 -8.97 18.21 26.68
CA ARG A 803 -8.08 18.79 27.69
C ARG A 803 -6.62 18.49 27.38
N GLY A 804 -5.87 19.55 27.07
CA GLY A 804 -4.46 19.61 27.43
C GLY A 804 -4.29 20.09 28.88
N ILE A 805 -3.06 20.00 29.38
CA ILE A 805 -2.62 20.48 30.70
C ILE A 805 -3.05 19.57 31.88
N SER A 806 -2.19 19.53 32.92
CA SER A 806 -2.03 18.43 33.88
C SER A 806 -2.89 18.53 35.15
N ARG A 807 -2.92 17.42 35.90
CA ARG A 807 -3.65 17.18 37.16
C ARG A 807 -3.14 18.01 38.36
N SER A 808 -2.00 18.72 38.21
CA SER A 808 -1.31 19.50 39.24
C SER A 808 -2.02 20.81 39.67
N MET A 809 -3.14 21.17 39.04
CA MET A 809 -3.77 22.48 39.21
C MET A 809 -4.70 22.59 40.43
N PHE A 810 -5.10 21.47 41.05
CA PHE A 810 -6.17 21.46 42.05
C PHE A 810 -5.76 21.97 43.44
N GLU A 811 -4.57 21.63 43.93
CA GLU A 811 -4.04 22.18 45.19
C GLU A 811 -3.75 23.69 45.02
N SER A 812 -3.07 24.05 43.93
CA SER A 812 -2.82 25.45 43.56
C SER A 812 -4.08 26.29 43.33
N LYS A 813 -5.28 25.69 43.15
CA LYS A 813 -6.51 26.47 42.87
C LYS A 813 -6.90 27.31 44.07
N HIS A 814 -6.75 26.80 45.29
CA HIS A 814 -7.13 27.54 46.50
C HIS A 814 -6.10 28.64 46.82
N GLU A 815 -4.81 28.30 46.77
CA GLU A 815 -3.71 29.26 46.97
C GLU A 815 -3.71 30.36 45.89
N THR A 816 -3.97 30.03 44.63
CA THR A 816 -4.12 31.03 43.55
C THR A 816 -5.29 31.97 43.80
N ILE A 817 -6.44 31.50 44.33
CA ILE A 817 -7.57 32.38 44.69
C ILE A 817 -7.19 33.33 45.83
N ILE A 818 -6.42 32.87 46.82
CA ILE A 818 -5.94 33.70 47.94
C ILE A 818 -4.94 34.74 47.41
N TYR A 819 -3.90 34.29 46.71
CA TYR A 819 -2.87 35.14 46.11
C TYR A 819 -3.45 36.18 45.16
N LEU A 820 -4.40 35.82 44.29
CA LEU A 820 -5.07 36.78 43.40
C LEU A 820 -5.88 37.83 44.17
N ARG A 821 -6.50 37.48 45.31
CA ARG A 821 -7.22 38.46 46.17
C ARG A 821 -6.25 39.43 46.85
N GLU A 822 -5.11 38.95 47.33
CA GLU A 822 -4.05 39.78 47.91
C GLU A 822 -3.37 40.68 46.86
N LEU A 823 -3.14 40.15 45.66
CA LEU A 823 -2.62 40.89 44.51
C LEU A 823 -3.63 41.95 44.04
N LYS A 824 -4.94 41.65 44.03
CA LYS A 824 -5.99 42.64 43.73
C LYS A 824 -6.00 43.79 44.75
N ALA A 825 -5.89 43.47 46.04
CA ALA A 825 -5.89 44.46 47.11
C ALA A 825 -4.70 45.43 47.01
N THR A 826 -3.52 44.92 46.66
CA THR A 826 -2.27 45.70 46.55
C THR A 826 -2.06 46.39 45.20
N CYS A 827 -2.66 45.91 44.11
CA CYS A 827 -2.49 46.51 42.79
C CYS A 827 -3.28 47.83 42.64
N THR A 828 -2.65 48.86 42.07
CA THR A 828 -3.25 50.19 41.80
C THR A 828 -3.81 50.33 40.38
N SER A 829 -3.49 49.41 39.46
CA SER A 829 -3.95 49.44 38.07
C SER A 829 -5.38 48.92 37.93
N MET A 830 -6.28 49.75 37.40
CA MET A 830 -7.68 49.38 37.17
C MET A 830 -7.84 48.24 36.17
N TYR A 831 -7.08 48.26 35.06
CA TYR A 831 -7.07 47.18 34.06
C TYR A 831 -6.60 45.85 34.67
N THR A 832 -5.55 45.90 35.51
CA THR A 832 -5.03 44.70 36.19
C THR A 832 -6.00 44.16 37.22
N ARG A 833 -6.75 45.02 37.94
CA ARG A 833 -7.84 44.58 38.82
C ARG A 833 -8.97 43.88 38.06
N MET A 834 -9.36 44.41 36.89
CA MET A 834 -10.38 43.79 36.03
C MET A 834 -9.96 42.37 35.60
N VAL A 835 -8.74 42.21 35.08
CA VAL A 835 -8.21 40.90 34.66
C VAL A 835 -8.10 39.91 35.84
N ILE A 836 -7.87 40.40 37.06
CA ILE A 836 -7.89 39.56 38.28
C ILE A 836 -9.33 39.18 38.68
N ASP A 837 -10.33 40.05 38.46
CA ASP A 837 -11.73 39.73 38.72
C ASP A 837 -12.28 38.69 37.75
N ASP A 838 -12.04 38.84 36.44
CA ASP A 838 -12.39 37.83 35.42
C ASP A 838 -11.78 36.46 35.79
N ALA A 839 -10.53 36.45 36.29
CA ALA A 839 -9.85 35.24 36.75
C ALA A 839 -10.47 34.65 38.03
N LEU A 840 -10.89 35.48 38.99
CA LEU A 840 -11.54 35.02 40.21
C LEU A 840 -12.96 34.48 39.96
N GLU A 841 -13.70 35.06 39.02
CA GLU A 841 -15.02 34.59 38.58
C GLU A 841 -14.90 33.24 37.85
N TYR A 842 -13.99 33.13 36.88
CA TYR A 842 -13.67 31.87 36.19
C TYR A 842 -13.24 30.73 37.13
N LEU A 843 -12.55 31.08 38.23
CA LEU A 843 -12.18 30.11 39.26
C LEU A 843 -13.34 29.73 40.19
N GLY A 844 -14.46 30.46 40.20
CA GLY A 844 -15.63 30.20 41.03
C GLY A 844 -16.57 29.11 40.52
N GLU A 845 -16.87 29.07 39.22
CA GLU A 845 -18.04 28.33 38.68
C GLU A 845 -17.96 26.78 38.70
N THR A 846 -16.84 26.18 39.10
CA THR A 846 -16.62 24.72 38.99
C THR A 846 -16.88 23.95 40.29
N THR A 847 -18.17 23.70 40.58
CA THR A 847 -18.60 22.75 41.62
C THR A 847 -18.40 21.30 41.19
N VAL A 848 -18.02 20.43 42.14
CA VAL A 848 -17.69 19.01 41.89
C VAL A 848 -18.79 18.09 42.40
N ARG A 849 -19.37 17.29 41.49
CA ARG A 849 -20.10 16.01 41.65
C ARG A 849 -20.43 15.50 40.23
N ASP A 850 -20.39 14.21 39.88
CA ASP A 850 -20.16 12.99 40.65
C ASP A 850 -19.04 12.12 40.05
N ILE A 851 -18.52 11.17 40.83
CA ILE A 851 -17.51 10.18 40.40
C ILE A 851 -18.07 8.77 40.59
N TYR A 852 -18.17 8.01 39.49
CA TYR A 852 -18.37 6.56 39.54
C TYR A 852 -17.05 5.83 39.33
N SER A 853 -16.44 5.40 40.42
CA SER A 853 -15.30 4.47 40.45
C SER A 853 -15.79 3.03 40.63
N VAL A 854 -15.24 2.10 39.87
CA VAL A 854 -15.34 0.67 40.20
C VAL A 854 -14.03 0.24 40.85
N SER A 855 -14.09 -0.12 42.13
CA SER A 855 -12.99 -0.79 42.83
C SER A 855 -12.98 -2.29 42.50
N PHE A 856 -11.78 -2.85 42.49
CA PHE A 856 -11.56 -4.28 42.70
C PHE A 856 -10.66 -4.38 43.93
N GLU A 857 -11.18 -4.94 45.01
CA GLU A 857 -10.35 -5.41 46.13
C GLU A 857 -9.93 -6.85 45.83
N PRO A 858 -8.66 -7.23 46.08
CA PRO A 858 -8.28 -8.64 46.09
C PRO A 858 -8.94 -9.33 47.31
N PRO A 859 -9.34 -10.61 47.20
CA PRO A 859 -9.81 -11.36 48.36
C PRO A 859 -8.70 -11.46 49.42
N THR A 860 -9.07 -11.35 50.69
CA THR A 860 -8.16 -11.55 51.83
C THR A 860 -7.75 -13.02 51.98
N PRO A 861 -6.61 -13.33 52.64
CA PRO A 861 -6.09 -14.70 52.73
C PRO A 861 -7.02 -15.69 53.45
N ASP A 862 -7.88 -15.20 54.36
CA ASP A 862 -8.55 -16.05 55.35
C ASP A 862 -9.83 -16.76 54.83
N SER A 863 -10.22 -16.56 53.57
CA SER A 863 -11.45 -17.17 52.99
C SER A 863 -11.20 -18.42 52.13
N PHE A 864 -10.10 -19.16 52.37
CA PHE A 864 -9.58 -20.14 51.40
C PHE A 864 -9.83 -21.64 51.70
N ASP A 865 -10.29 -22.02 52.90
CA ASP A 865 -10.25 -23.43 53.33
C ASP A 865 -11.43 -24.29 52.84
N GLU A 866 -12.68 -23.81 52.95
CA GLU A 866 -13.87 -24.67 52.72
C GLU A 866 -14.04 -25.19 51.28
N ASN A 867 -13.56 -24.46 50.26
CA ASN A 867 -13.76 -24.84 48.86
C ASN A 867 -12.79 -25.92 48.36
N ASN A 868 -11.63 -26.12 49.01
CA ASN A 868 -10.61 -27.07 48.55
C ASN A 868 -10.97 -28.54 48.85
N GLN A 869 -11.83 -28.79 49.85
CA GLN A 869 -12.21 -30.15 50.25
C GLN A 869 -13.09 -30.84 49.20
N ARG A 870 -14.13 -30.15 48.69
CA ARG A 870 -15.07 -30.67 47.67
C ARG A 870 -14.42 -31.06 46.34
N VAL A 871 -13.34 -30.38 45.95
CA VAL A 871 -12.63 -30.69 44.68
C VAL A 871 -11.85 -32.00 44.78
N ARG A 872 -11.36 -32.36 45.97
CA ARG A 872 -10.62 -33.63 46.20
C ARG A 872 -11.53 -34.85 46.19
N GLU A 873 -12.76 -34.72 46.67
CA GLU A 873 -13.75 -35.82 46.67
C GLU A 873 -14.21 -36.20 45.24
N LEU A 874 -14.33 -35.22 44.35
CA LEU A 874 -14.75 -35.43 42.95
C LEU A 874 -13.72 -36.14 42.06
N LEU A 875 -12.47 -36.29 42.50
CA LEU A 875 -11.38 -36.92 41.72
C LEU A 875 -11.12 -38.39 42.08
N MET A 876 -11.90 -38.98 43.01
CA MET A 876 -11.68 -40.34 43.52
C MET A 876 -12.54 -41.46 42.88
N LEU A 877 -13.44 -41.14 41.94
CA LEU A 877 -14.44 -42.12 41.45
C LEU A 877 -14.10 -42.79 40.10
N HIS A 878 -13.53 -43.99 40.22
CA HIS A 878 -13.43 -45.12 39.28
C HIS A 878 -12.47 -45.08 38.05
N PRO A 879 -11.61 -46.12 37.89
CA PRO A 879 -10.79 -46.41 36.69
C PRO A 879 -11.43 -47.50 35.79
N HIS A 880 -10.60 -48.29 35.07
CA HIS A 880 -10.88 -49.40 34.11
C HIS A 880 -11.09 -48.97 32.63
N HIS A 881 -10.55 -49.61 31.59
CA HIS A 881 -9.56 -50.71 31.38
C HIS A 881 -8.57 -50.25 30.26
N GLN A 882 -7.27 -50.61 30.20
CA GLN A 882 -6.67 -51.88 29.69
C GLN A 882 -7.19 -52.35 28.31
N THR A 883 -6.41 -52.93 27.40
CA THR A 883 -4.98 -53.33 27.33
C THR A 883 -4.29 -52.58 26.14
N THR A 884 -3.09 -52.85 25.57
CA THR A 884 -1.96 -53.82 25.65
C THR A 884 -0.64 -53.03 25.41
N SER A 885 0.54 -53.63 25.16
CA SER A 885 1.47 -54.31 26.09
C SER A 885 2.66 -54.96 25.34
N ILE A 886 3.87 -54.40 25.49
CA ILE A 886 5.20 -55.04 25.30
C ILE A 886 6.10 -54.30 26.33
N SER A 887 6.56 -54.81 27.49
CA SER A 887 7.25 -56.06 27.90
C SER A 887 8.72 -56.11 27.39
N PHE A 888 9.75 -56.60 28.09
CA PHE A 888 9.97 -57.29 29.39
C PHE A 888 11.44 -56.99 29.84
N ASP A 889 11.95 -57.16 31.07
CA ASP A 889 11.41 -57.56 32.38
C ASP A 889 12.25 -56.96 33.57
N TYR A 890 11.92 -57.33 34.81
CA TYR A 890 12.55 -57.00 36.11
C TYR A 890 13.96 -57.60 36.33
N ASN A 891 14.72 -57.07 37.31
CA ASN A 891 15.00 -57.75 38.60
C ASN A 891 16.20 -57.17 39.42
N LYS A 892 15.92 -56.49 40.55
CA LYS A 892 16.19 -57.03 41.91
C LYS A 892 15.78 -56.08 43.05
N LEU A 893 15.62 -56.69 44.23
CA LEU A 893 14.94 -56.19 45.42
C LEU A 893 15.89 -55.81 46.57
N GLN A 894 15.41 -54.89 47.42
CA GLN A 894 15.50 -54.88 48.90
C GLN A 894 16.77 -54.46 49.70
N ILE A 895 16.49 -53.55 50.65
CA ILE A 895 16.81 -53.59 52.10
C ILE A 895 18.29 -53.63 52.55
N LEU A 896 18.77 -52.53 53.17
CA LEU A 896 19.02 -52.50 54.63
C LEU A 896 19.25 -51.08 55.19
N HIS A 897 18.94 -50.89 56.48
CA HIS A 897 19.40 -49.74 57.27
C HIS A 897 20.89 -49.92 57.65
N SER A 898 21.65 -48.82 57.79
CA SER A 898 22.03 -48.30 59.13
C SER A 898 23.14 -47.23 59.14
N ASN A 899 23.02 -46.33 60.12
CA ASN A 899 24.08 -45.70 60.93
C ASN A 899 25.33 -45.03 60.30
N ALA A 900 25.24 -43.70 60.27
CA ALA A 900 25.97 -42.79 61.19
C ALA A 900 27.40 -42.28 60.87
N ASN A 901 27.54 -40.96 61.10
CA ASN A 901 28.76 -40.17 61.41
C ASN A 901 29.86 -40.12 60.30
N TYR A 902 30.47 -38.97 59.99
CA TYR A 902 30.97 -37.93 60.90
C TYR A 902 31.00 -36.51 60.27
N HIS A 903 31.28 -35.54 61.15
CA HIS A 903 31.91 -34.20 61.00
C HIS A 903 32.61 -33.77 59.69
N THR A 904 32.90 -32.47 59.40
CA THR A 904 32.48 -31.14 59.95
C THR A 904 33.18 -30.00 59.15
N ARG A 905 32.60 -28.78 59.15
CA ARG A 905 33.19 -27.44 58.81
C ARG A 905 33.44 -27.06 57.34
N MET A 906 32.95 -25.86 57.02
CA MET A 906 33.63 -24.70 56.41
C MET A 906 34.73 -24.96 55.37
N ILE A 907 34.56 -24.41 54.16
CA ILE A 907 34.73 -22.96 53.90
C ILE A 907 33.56 -22.49 53.02
#